data_AF-A0A5B7XV99-F1
#
_entry.id   AF-A0A5B7XV99-F1
#
_cell.length_a   1.000
_cell.length_b   1.000
_cell.length_c   1.000
_cell.angle_alpha   90.00
_cell.angle_beta   90.00
_cell.angle_gamma   90.00
#
_symmetry.space_group_name_H-M   'P 1'
#
loop_
_entity.id
_entity.type
_entity.pdbx_description
1 polymer ?
#
loop_
_entity_poly.entity_id
_entity_poly.type
_entity_poly.pdbx_seq_one_letter_code
_entity_poly.pdbx_strand_id
1 'polypeptide(L)'
;MKKTTLIFRNSANNEDVKKVEFISSSNEELQLQIQNLIPNGYNFDSSKYSVNEPISATLGSSDNIIWVVREKQLEDTTFVFFSTGEGKTENVIDTVVKRNEDIPTGFNVNSVVPTGYRLVNNSQTSYVIGGTNRYNVEKIAVPVTLTLKFVKGEQQIGDLKEVKTEEGKKVNVLPYLPENYKLAQNQEAEVVAQNGTVEVNVVEVEVKVRTVLNFLKRVSDNGSVLVKSQIVISEQNQPINLADYIPDNYELANPDNEPQIQLGQTNEIFIKEIKKKITTIININNEAGEPVTSAVTVESYEGDEIKYDPKWIPQGYKLKNSTQTPLITPGQPNTIIVVPLVNKVQTQIVFKWNGRAVANPTTITGEQGTTVDIRTYIPDGFELDKARNQNTAIQLENKTYEFDVVRLSIITTFKFVLDNGQQVGQTKTIKTTADETTITAERVIALIPTGYELKDKTGSIAIRPGQENQIVVSKILELEKTTIVFDYNGATIKTYEYSAPLGDPAPVPWQNEMPQGYHVVTQPTIVRGRSNTISIAPNRQSYTFTLIFKFNNNEVKRISGTYYSDEEKNVNEYVPQGYKLANPSQATEFPRNATKEYQVVKVVNSNNNPEVTPPNRRNDEPVDVNKALSKEGQRVDLNNLNIPTKPGLPQPKKTVLTAAEKQKIRDQVNGFVRLLDSNVELTVENLREFFPHDTEEDEIRLESYVRWINGKSTLQTYGRKLTKEEIRRDLRIGWTDALNYLETAAATGQILHTNIMASEWGYNTQPIWGPRSDAENAVVQWEIKQNESLTLGNSSKWQRDPQKIIEGRFDGWGKYDETESYINQGLTGARVTGYEYVGGKRVRKNDGLRVFTYKPDPNNAIGVKKGNMKLLEVDASSPKGYDKWLNFLKNNTDIKMLRIKSIGEADKNESLRSLLEQLPSHVTSVELFFATKDTSAMSGLKNKVLDNVGLYTTIPNIDEEDDRTDWGIDPIALLNTKFVPATGRTLRSFTPQAAGDRAESIQFNTIRPSKTDSFEDVRRGFEIALKTKEDWRIFNGRFGSGSWPSYIDLSLNPQLRSLKGLPLNQRVFQKLTLHNQGEIYELPFGDLAVSQFGSLVVSGPDRPRLQFNDASTHILYISGNPNDLQDGWGKQLYGLLEAGTSADGRKQLPKAFDTLYVDSEDAARVIRSSQAWGLFGSKFENGIKVKPAQ
;
A
#
# COMPACT_ATOMS: atom_id res chain seq x y z
N MET A 1 -81.60 -71.50 0.60
CA MET A 1 -80.42 -70.64 0.84
C MET A 1 -80.27 -69.72 -0.36
N LYS A 2 -80.32 -68.40 -0.15
CA LYS A 2 -80.14 -67.40 -1.22
C LYS A 2 -78.76 -66.77 -1.06
N LYS A 3 -77.97 -66.76 -2.15
CA LYS A 3 -76.65 -66.13 -2.19
C LYS A 3 -76.83 -64.65 -2.54
N THR A 4 -76.29 -63.76 -1.71
CA THR A 4 -76.31 -62.31 -1.95
C THR A 4 -74.89 -61.83 -2.15
N THR A 5 -74.65 -61.02 -3.20
CA THR A 5 -73.35 -60.42 -3.49
C THR A 5 -73.47 -58.90 -3.46
N LEU A 6 -72.59 -58.25 -2.67
CA LEU A 6 -72.38 -56.80 -2.66
C LEU A 6 -71.13 -56.47 -3.49
N ILE A 7 -71.24 -55.49 -4.38
CA ILE A 7 -70.16 -55.03 -5.25
C ILE A 7 -69.89 -53.55 -4.93
N PHE A 8 -68.76 -53.26 -4.31
CA PHE A 8 -68.30 -51.89 -4.08
C PHE A 8 -67.65 -51.38 -5.36
N ARG A 9 -68.23 -50.36 -6.00
CA ARG A 9 -67.79 -49.84 -7.30
C ARG A 9 -67.39 -48.37 -7.18
N ASN A 10 -66.23 -48.02 -7.72
CA ASN A 10 -65.74 -46.64 -7.69
C ASN A 10 -66.57 -45.78 -8.65
N SER A 11 -67.22 -44.73 -8.15
CA SER A 11 -68.12 -43.89 -8.93
C SER A 11 -67.41 -43.02 -9.97
N ALA A 12 -66.10 -42.77 -9.82
CA ALA A 12 -65.33 -41.96 -10.75
C ALA A 12 -64.96 -42.71 -12.03
N ASN A 13 -64.76 -44.03 -11.97
CA ASN A 13 -64.24 -44.82 -13.09
C ASN A 13 -64.99 -46.15 -13.34
N ASN A 14 -66.06 -46.44 -12.60
CA ASN A 14 -66.88 -47.66 -12.69
C ASN A 14 -66.14 -48.98 -12.40
N GLU A 15 -64.95 -48.95 -11.78
CA GLU A 15 -64.21 -50.17 -11.45
C GLU A 15 -64.71 -50.82 -10.16
N ASP A 16 -64.83 -52.16 -10.17
CA ASP A 16 -65.15 -52.95 -8.98
C ASP A 16 -63.96 -52.97 -8.02
N VAL A 17 -64.12 -52.36 -6.84
CA VAL A 17 -63.06 -52.22 -5.83
C VAL A 17 -63.04 -53.41 -4.85
N LYS A 18 -64.23 -53.95 -4.52
CA LYS A 18 -64.37 -55.11 -3.62
C LYS A 18 -65.70 -55.83 -3.84
N LYS A 19 -65.71 -57.16 -3.70
CA LYS A 19 -66.94 -57.98 -3.70
C LYS A 19 -67.05 -58.73 -2.38
N VAL A 20 -68.25 -58.76 -1.81
CA VAL A 20 -68.55 -59.46 -0.55
C VAL A 20 -69.78 -60.35 -0.78
N GLU A 21 -69.67 -61.64 -0.47
CA GLU A 21 -70.74 -62.62 -0.66
C GLU A 21 -71.17 -63.22 0.68
N PHE A 22 -72.47 -63.41 0.87
CA PHE A 22 -73.00 -64.14 2.03
C PHE A 22 -74.27 -64.91 1.67
N ILE A 23 -74.58 -65.95 2.45
CA ILE A 23 -75.68 -66.87 2.21
C ILE A 23 -76.67 -66.75 3.37
N SER A 24 -77.94 -66.44 3.09
CA SER A 24 -79.01 -66.39 4.10
C SER A 24 -80.07 -67.47 3.86
N SER A 25 -80.71 -67.92 4.95
CA SER A 25 -81.71 -69.00 4.96
C SER A 25 -83.16 -68.53 5.15
N SER A 26 -83.43 -67.27 5.47
CA SER A 26 -84.79 -66.68 5.60
C SER A 26 -85.00 -65.44 4.69
N ASN A 27 -86.27 -65.10 4.43
CA ASN A 27 -86.69 -63.90 3.69
C ASN A 27 -86.78 -62.63 4.58
N GLU A 28 -86.23 -62.65 5.81
CA GLU A 28 -86.24 -61.48 6.69
C GLU A 28 -85.12 -60.50 6.31
N GLU A 29 -85.42 -59.19 6.31
CA GLU A 29 -84.45 -58.13 6.04
C GLU A 29 -83.26 -58.21 7.00
N LEU A 30 -82.10 -58.59 6.47
CA LEU A 30 -80.82 -58.51 7.17
C LEU A 30 -80.38 -57.04 7.18
N GLN A 31 -80.50 -56.36 8.33
CA GLN A 31 -79.84 -55.07 8.53
C GLN A 31 -78.32 -55.28 8.63
N LEU A 32 -77.66 -55.33 7.49
CA LEU A 32 -76.20 -55.34 7.42
C LEU A 32 -75.67 -53.93 7.63
N GLN A 33 -74.72 -53.76 8.53
CA GLN A 33 -73.93 -52.52 8.63
C GLN A 33 -72.96 -52.46 7.45
N ILE A 34 -73.46 -52.13 6.26
CA ILE A 34 -72.68 -52.07 5.00
C ILE A 34 -71.47 -51.14 5.13
N GLN A 35 -71.56 -50.12 5.99
CA GLN A 35 -70.45 -49.21 6.33
C GLN A 35 -69.18 -49.91 6.84
N ASN A 36 -69.30 -51.04 7.55
CA ASN A 36 -68.14 -51.78 8.07
C ASN A 36 -67.46 -52.65 7.01
N LEU A 37 -68.03 -52.74 5.80
CA LEU A 37 -67.53 -53.57 4.72
C LEU A 37 -66.80 -52.77 3.63
N ILE A 38 -66.77 -51.45 3.74
CA ILE A 38 -66.08 -50.54 2.81
C ILE A 38 -64.57 -50.85 2.79
N PRO A 39 -63.91 -50.87 1.61
CA PRO A 39 -62.45 -51.03 1.52
C PRO A 39 -61.70 -49.84 2.14
N ASN A 40 -60.58 -50.09 2.82
CA ASN A 40 -59.71 -49.03 3.35
C ASN A 40 -59.30 -48.04 2.22
N GLY A 41 -59.40 -46.74 2.50
CA GLY A 41 -59.10 -45.66 1.55
C GLY A 41 -60.26 -45.26 0.62
N TYR A 42 -61.49 -45.71 0.91
CA TYR A 42 -62.71 -45.33 0.20
C TYR A 42 -63.80 -44.89 1.19
N ASN A 43 -64.62 -43.93 0.80
CA ASN A 43 -65.84 -43.49 1.49
C ASN A 43 -67.07 -43.73 0.60
N PHE A 44 -68.29 -43.72 1.15
CA PHE A 44 -69.50 -43.73 0.31
C PHE A 44 -69.50 -42.50 -0.61
N ASP A 45 -69.96 -42.68 -1.85
CA ASP A 45 -70.21 -41.54 -2.71
C ASP A 45 -71.50 -40.83 -2.26
N SER A 46 -71.34 -39.73 -1.53
CA SER A 46 -72.43 -38.89 -1.03
C SER A 46 -73.26 -38.22 -2.12
N SER A 47 -72.82 -38.27 -3.39
CA SER A 47 -73.65 -37.87 -4.54
C SER A 47 -74.65 -38.96 -4.97
N LYS A 48 -74.43 -40.21 -4.55
CA LYS A 48 -75.28 -41.38 -4.85
C LYS A 48 -76.15 -41.81 -3.67
N TYR A 49 -75.79 -41.42 -2.45
CA TYR A 49 -76.51 -41.75 -1.22
C TYR A 49 -76.71 -40.53 -0.34
N SER A 50 -77.91 -40.36 0.21
CA SER A 50 -78.25 -39.32 1.18
C SER A 50 -77.57 -39.60 2.53
N VAL A 51 -77.06 -38.56 3.20
CA VAL A 51 -76.18 -38.64 4.39
C VAL A 51 -76.77 -39.40 5.60
N ASN A 52 -78.06 -39.74 5.60
CA ASN A 52 -78.73 -40.43 6.72
C ASN A 52 -79.67 -41.58 6.28
N GLU A 53 -79.63 -42.03 5.03
CA GLU A 53 -80.46 -43.16 4.59
C GLU A 53 -79.70 -44.50 4.71
N PRO A 54 -80.31 -45.54 5.32
CA PRO A 54 -79.70 -46.86 5.34
C PRO A 54 -79.58 -47.41 3.93
N ILE A 55 -78.37 -47.80 3.53
CA ILE A 55 -78.13 -48.40 2.22
C ILE A 55 -78.68 -49.83 2.25
N SER A 56 -79.75 -50.07 1.49
CA SER A 56 -80.41 -51.38 1.41
C SER A 56 -79.80 -52.24 0.30
N ALA A 57 -79.64 -53.55 0.56
CA ALA A 57 -79.29 -54.54 -0.44
C ALA A 57 -80.42 -55.57 -0.60
N THR A 58 -80.70 -55.98 -1.84
CA THR A 58 -81.72 -56.98 -2.13
C THR A 58 -81.17 -58.38 -1.87
N LEU A 59 -81.78 -59.10 -0.93
CA LEU A 59 -81.39 -60.46 -0.56
C LEU A 59 -81.59 -61.45 -1.72
N GLY A 60 -80.56 -62.24 -2.00
CA GLY A 60 -80.52 -63.21 -3.09
C GLY A 60 -80.13 -62.63 -4.45
N SER A 61 -79.82 -61.33 -4.52
CA SER A 61 -79.30 -60.70 -5.73
C SER A 61 -77.77 -60.81 -5.82
N SER A 62 -77.25 -61.07 -7.02
CA SER A 62 -75.82 -61.00 -7.33
C SER A 62 -75.33 -59.58 -7.62
N ASP A 63 -76.23 -58.61 -7.74
CA ASP A 63 -75.97 -57.33 -8.41
C ASP A 63 -76.18 -56.11 -7.49
N ASN A 64 -75.96 -56.26 -6.18
CA ASN A 64 -76.08 -55.12 -5.26
C ASN A 64 -74.85 -54.22 -5.38
N ILE A 65 -74.94 -53.16 -6.20
CA ILE A 65 -73.86 -52.21 -6.41
C ILE A 65 -73.90 -51.11 -5.34
N ILE A 66 -72.78 -50.96 -4.63
CA ILE A 66 -72.56 -49.95 -3.61
C ILE A 66 -71.50 -48.97 -4.12
N TRP A 67 -71.89 -47.71 -4.38
CA TRP A 67 -71.00 -46.70 -4.93
C TRP A 67 -70.08 -46.10 -3.86
N VAL A 68 -68.78 -46.17 -4.12
CA VAL A 68 -67.74 -45.60 -3.26
C VAL A 68 -66.88 -44.62 -4.02
N VAL A 69 -66.30 -43.65 -3.32
CA VAL A 69 -65.31 -42.71 -3.86
C VAL A 69 -64.03 -42.83 -3.04
N ARG A 70 -62.87 -42.71 -3.70
CA ARG A 70 -61.59 -42.74 -3.00
C ARG A 70 -61.53 -41.58 -2.01
N GLU A 71 -61.10 -41.87 -0.79
CA GLU A 71 -60.91 -40.84 0.24
C GLU A 71 -59.89 -39.81 -0.25
N LYS A 72 -60.31 -38.54 -0.40
CA LYS A 72 -59.41 -37.45 -0.79
C LYS A 72 -58.41 -37.23 0.36
N GLN A 73 -57.15 -37.58 0.12
CA GLN A 73 -56.06 -37.17 1.00
C GLN A 73 -55.90 -35.65 0.88
N LEU A 74 -56.26 -34.93 1.94
CA LEU A 74 -56.06 -33.50 2.06
C LEU A 74 -54.60 -33.27 2.47
N GLU A 75 -53.74 -32.96 1.50
CA GLU A 75 -52.36 -32.56 1.78
C GLU A 75 -52.22 -31.04 1.62
N ASP A 76 -51.35 -30.46 2.43
CA ASP A 76 -50.99 -29.06 2.37
C ASP A 76 -49.77 -28.88 1.46
N THR A 77 -49.82 -27.90 0.57
CA THR A 77 -48.67 -27.44 -0.20
C THR A 77 -48.08 -26.21 0.49
N THR A 78 -46.78 -26.25 0.78
CA THR A 78 -46.06 -25.15 1.46
C THR A 78 -45.16 -24.41 0.47
N PHE A 79 -45.23 -23.08 0.45
CA PHE A 79 -44.36 -22.19 -0.34
C PHE A 79 -43.48 -21.40 0.61
N VAL A 80 -42.16 -21.61 0.58
CA VAL A 80 -41.18 -20.91 1.42
C VAL A 80 -40.40 -19.92 0.57
N PHE A 81 -40.50 -18.63 0.89
CA PHE A 81 -39.76 -17.57 0.23
C PHE A 81 -38.56 -17.18 1.07
N PHE A 82 -37.37 -17.13 0.49
CA PHE A 82 -36.14 -16.78 1.20
C PHE A 82 -35.31 -15.79 0.40
N SER A 83 -34.54 -14.95 1.08
CA SER A 83 -33.54 -14.10 0.45
C SER A 83 -32.15 -14.65 0.75
N THR A 84 -31.30 -14.74 -0.27
CA THR A 84 -29.88 -15.07 -0.09
C THR A 84 -29.07 -13.77 0.04
N GLY A 85 -28.55 -13.48 1.23
CA GLY A 85 -27.56 -12.40 1.41
C GLY A 85 -26.19 -12.80 0.85
N GLU A 86 -25.27 -11.84 0.73
CA GLU A 86 -23.90 -12.03 0.21
C GLU A 86 -23.09 -13.15 0.92
N GLY A 87 -23.55 -13.63 2.07
CA GLY A 87 -22.97 -14.74 2.83
C GLY A 87 -23.58 -16.14 2.61
N LYS A 88 -24.46 -16.36 1.63
CA LYS A 88 -25.17 -17.64 1.37
C LYS A 88 -26.05 -18.17 2.52
N THR A 89 -26.27 -17.40 3.58
CA THR A 89 -27.29 -17.71 4.59
C THR A 89 -28.67 -17.40 4.03
N GLU A 90 -29.53 -18.42 4.00
CA GLU A 90 -30.93 -18.26 3.59
C GLU A 90 -31.74 -17.69 4.76
N ASN A 91 -32.19 -16.45 4.62
CA ASN A 91 -33.16 -15.87 5.54
C ASN A 91 -34.56 -16.11 4.97
N VAL A 92 -35.37 -16.92 5.66
CA VAL A 92 -36.77 -17.12 5.30
C VAL A 92 -37.50 -15.80 5.48
N ILE A 93 -38.04 -15.26 4.38
CA ILE A 93 -38.80 -14.01 4.34
C ILE A 93 -40.24 -14.27 4.73
N ASP A 94 -40.84 -15.34 4.20
CA ASP A 94 -42.22 -15.71 4.48
C ASP A 94 -42.46 -17.19 4.15
N THR A 95 -43.54 -17.75 4.67
CA THR A 95 -44.02 -19.09 4.34
C THR A 95 -45.54 -19.08 4.16
N VAL A 96 -45.99 -19.43 2.96
CA VAL A 96 -47.42 -19.49 2.61
C VAL A 96 -47.84 -20.95 2.48
N VAL A 97 -48.85 -21.36 3.25
CA VAL A 97 -49.44 -22.71 3.15
C VAL A 97 -50.79 -22.61 2.43
N LYS A 98 -51.00 -23.47 1.43
CA LYS A 98 -52.26 -23.60 0.69
C LYS A 98 -52.68 -25.06 0.69
N ARG A 99 -53.97 -25.32 0.95
CA ARG A 99 -54.52 -26.67 0.79
C ARG A 99 -54.53 -27.01 -0.70
N ASN A 100 -54.34 -28.28 -1.05
CA ASN A 100 -54.31 -28.70 -2.45
C ASN A 100 -55.59 -28.36 -3.24
N GLU A 101 -56.74 -28.20 -2.56
CA GLU A 101 -58.00 -27.73 -3.15
C GLU A 101 -58.03 -26.22 -3.49
N ASP A 102 -57.17 -25.43 -2.84
CA ASP A 102 -57.06 -23.98 -3.01
C ASP A 102 -56.03 -23.59 -4.10
N ILE A 103 -55.44 -24.59 -4.78
CA ILE A 103 -54.45 -24.41 -5.86
C ILE A 103 -55.09 -24.83 -7.20
N PRO A 104 -55.71 -23.90 -7.95
CA PRO A 104 -56.34 -24.21 -9.24
C PRO A 104 -55.31 -24.65 -10.30
N THR A 105 -55.80 -25.33 -11.33
CA THR A 105 -54.99 -25.69 -12.50
C THR A 105 -54.43 -24.42 -13.15
N GLY A 106 -53.11 -24.27 -13.21
CA GLY A 106 -52.44 -23.04 -13.70
C GLY A 106 -52.14 -21.99 -12.62
N PHE A 107 -52.13 -22.37 -11.34
CA PHE A 107 -51.78 -21.48 -10.22
C PHE A 107 -50.47 -20.73 -10.46
N ASN A 108 -50.54 -19.40 -10.35
CA ASN A 108 -49.40 -18.51 -10.54
C ASN A 108 -48.68 -18.32 -9.20
N VAL A 109 -47.47 -18.87 -9.06
CA VAL A 109 -46.63 -18.73 -7.85
C VAL A 109 -46.39 -17.25 -7.50
N ASN A 110 -46.37 -16.33 -8.47
CA ASN A 110 -46.22 -14.89 -8.20
C ASN A 110 -47.38 -14.30 -7.38
N SER A 111 -48.56 -14.94 -7.38
CA SER A 111 -49.71 -14.48 -6.60
C SER A 111 -49.57 -14.69 -5.08
N VAL A 112 -48.57 -15.49 -4.67
CA VAL A 112 -48.28 -15.78 -3.26
C VAL A 112 -46.89 -15.30 -2.83
N VAL A 113 -46.19 -14.53 -3.66
CA VAL A 113 -44.93 -13.87 -3.29
C VAL A 113 -45.21 -12.74 -2.27
N PRO A 114 -44.40 -12.58 -1.21
CA PRO A 114 -44.61 -11.56 -0.19
C PRO A 114 -44.58 -10.12 -0.74
N THR A 115 -45.43 -9.26 -0.17
CA THR A 115 -45.50 -7.85 -0.59
C THR A 115 -44.16 -7.14 -0.36
N GLY A 116 -43.69 -6.40 -1.38
CA GLY A 116 -42.39 -5.71 -1.33
C GLY A 116 -41.21 -6.57 -1.81
N TYR A 117 -41.47 -7.78 -2.31
CA TYR A 117 -40.46 -8.70 -2.85
C TYR A 117 -40.86 -9.21 -4.25
N ARG A 118 -39.87 -9.63 -5.05
CA ARG A 118 -40.08 -10.31 -6.34
C ARG A 118 -39.18 -11.54 -6.45
N LEU A 119 -39.56 -12.53 -7.27
CA LEU A 119 -38.71 -13.69 -7.55
C LEU A 119 -37.43 -13.26 -8.27
N VAL A 120 -36.28 -13.80 -7.86
CA VAL A 120 -34.96 -13.49 -8.47
C VAL A 120 -34.88 -14.05 -9.91
N ASN A 121 -35.62 -15.11 -10.22
CA ASN A 121 -35.65 -15.71 -11.56
C ASN A 121 -37.05 -16.19 -11.94
N ASN A 122 -37.70 -15.48 -12.88
CA ASN A 122 -39.07 -15.77 -13.34
C ASN A 122 -39.24 -17.12 -14.06
N SER A 123 -38.16 -17.87 -14.31
CA SER A 123 -38.22 -19.22 -14.89
C SER A 123 -38.47 -20.35 -13.87
N GLN A 124 -38.48 -20.05 -12.56
CA GLN A 124 -38.71 -21.01 -11.48
C GLN A 124 -40.17 -20.98 -10.99
N THR A 125 -41.16 -21.21 -11.86
CA THR A 125 -42.58 -21.24 -11.45
C THR A 125 -43.14 -22.65 -11.26
N SER A 126 -42.32 -23.70 -11.41
CA SER A 126 -42.73 -25.08 -11.14
C SER A 126 -42.86 -25.34 -9.64
N TYR A 127 -43.93 -26.03 -9.23
CA TYR A 127 -44.18 -26.45 -7.85
C TYR A 127 -44.69 -27.90 -7.80
N VAL A 128 -44.49 -28.54 -6.66
CA VAL A 128 -44.99 -29.88 -6.33
C VAL A 128 -46.15 -29.73 -5.33
N ILE A 129 -47.30 -30.29 -5.70
CA ILE A 129 -48.51 -30.33 -4.86
C ILE A 129 -48.30 -31.34 -3.72
N GLY A 130 -48.71 -30.98 -2.49
CA GLY A 130 -48.53 -31.79 -1.27
C GLY A 130 -47.12 -31.73 -0.67
N GLY A 131 -46.23 -30.87 -1.18
CA GLY A 131 -44.84 -30.75 -0.74
C GLY A 131 -44.42 -29.32 -0.37
N THR A 132 -43.18 -29.18 0.11
CA THR A 132 -42.55 -27.88 0.40
C THR A 132 -41.75 -27.37 -0.80
N ASN A 133 -42.17 -26.24 -1.35
CA ASN A 133 -41.58 -25.57 -2.51
C ASN A 133 -40.83 -24.33 -2.04
N ARG A 134 -39.55 -24.16 -2.42
CA ARG A 134 -38.70 -23.08 -1.95
C ARG A 134 -38.32 -22.13 -3.10
N TYR A 135 -38.47 -20.82 -2.90
CA TYR A 135 -38.24 -19.80 -3.93
C TYR A 135 -37.37 -18.65 -3.41
N ASN A 136 -36.37 -18.24 -4.22
CA ASN A 136 -35.51 -17.11 -3.90
C ASN A 136 -36.17 -15.77 -4.31
N VAL A 137 -36.20 -14.82 -3.38
CA VAL A 137 -36.82 -13.50 -3.57
C VAL A 137 -35.86 -12.36 -3.23
N GLU A 138 -36.00 -11.24 -3.94
CA GLU A 138 -35.29 -9.98 -3.68
C GLU A 138 -36.28 -8.84 -3.37
N LYS A 139 -35.84 -7.89 -2.54
CA LYS A 139 -36.67 -6.75 -2.12
C LYS A 139 -36.83 -5.75 -3.27
N ILE A 140 -38.04 -5.27 -3.49
CA ILE A 140 -38.35 -4.24 -4.49
C ILE A 140 -37.80 -2.91 -3.97
N ALA A 141 -36.78 -2.38 -4.66
CA ALA A 141 -36.16 -1.12 -4.28
C ALA A 141 -37.09 0.07 -4.51
N VAL A 142 -37.25 0.94 -3.50
CA VAL A 142 -38.04 2.18 -3.60
C VAL A 142 -37.13 3.29 -4.13
N PRO A 143 -37.39 3.85 -5.33
CA PRO A 143 -36.62 4.97 -5.84
C PRO A 143 -36.96 6.25 -5.06
N VAL A 144 -35.94 6.96 -4.60
CA VAL A 144 -36.03 8.28 -3.95
C VAL A 144 -35.21 9.30 -4.73
N THR A 145 -35.60 10.57 -4.63
CA THR A 145 -34.81 11.69 -5.15
C THR A 145 -34.22 12.45 -3.96
N LEU A 146 -32.90 12.37 -3.81
CA LEU A 146 -32.14 13.10 -2.81
C LEU A 146 -31.70 14.45 -3.40
N THR A 147 -31.97 15.55 -2.71
CA THR A 147 -31.50 16.88 -3.11
C THR A 147 -30.33 17.30 -2.22
N LEU A 148 -29.16 17.58 -2.79
CA LEU A 148 -27.98 18.05 -2.07
C LEU A 148 -27.92 19.58 -2.10
N LYS A 149 -27.78 20.20 -0.93
CA LYS A 149 -27.58 21.64 -0.75
C LYS A 149 -26.21 21.89 -0.10
N PHE A 150 -25.27 22.46 -0.85
CA PHE A 150 -23.94 22.77 -0.31
C PHE A 150 -23.96 24.11 0.41
N VAL A 151 -23.39 24.18 1.62
CA VAL A 151 -23.42 25.39 2.46
C VAL A 151 -22.04 25.71 3.06
N LYS A 152 -21.70 27.00 3.14
CA LYS A 152 -20.53 27.53 3.88
C LYS A 152 -21.07 28.43 4.99
N GLY A 153 -21.21 27.88 6.21
CA GLY A 153 -21.99 28.55 7.26
C GLY A 153 -23.47 28.58 6.89
N GLU A 154 -24.09 29.76 6.91
CA GLU A 154 -25.51 29.94 6.53
C GLU A 154 -25.73 30.18 5.02
N GLN A 155 -24.65 30.36 4.24
CA GLN A 155 -24.73 30.70 2.83
C GLN A 155 -24.75 29.43 1.95
N GLN A 156 -25.74 29.32 1.06
CA GLN A 156 -25.78 28.28 0.02
C GLN A 156 -24.71 28.55 -1.07
N ILE A 157 -24.00 27.49 -1.45
CA ILE A 157 -22.95 27.51 -2.47
C ILE A 157 -23.42 26.72 -3.69
N GLY A 158 -23.65 27.43 -4.79
CA GLY A 158 -24.11 26.85 -6.06
C GLY A 158 -25.57 26.39 -6.06
N ASP A 159 -25.95 25.70 -7.15
CA ASP A 159 -27.30 25.17 -7.34
C ASP A 159 -27.51 23.85 -6.59
N LEU A 160 -28.76 23.57 -6.22
CA LEU A 160 -29.18 22.29 -5.67
C LEU A 160 -28.90 21.15 -6.66
N LYS A 161 -28.41 20.00 -6.16
CA LYS A 161 -28.13 18.81 -6.99
C LYS A 161 -29.08 17.67 -6.66
N GLU A 162 -29.83 17.21 -7.64
CA GLU A 162 -30.71 16.04 -7.48
C GLU A 162 -29.98 14.76 -7.83
N VAL A 163 -30.07 13.77 -6.95
CA VAL A 163 -29.55 12.42 -7.13
C VAL A 163 -30.69 11.43 -6.98
N LYS A 164 -31.03 10.74 -8.07
CA LYS A 164 -32.01 9.65 -8.06
C LYS A 164 -31.31 8.35 -7.66
N THR A 165 -31.77 7.73 -6.59
CA THR A 165 -31.18 6.50 -6.03
C THR A 165 -32.25 5.72 -5.25
N GLU A 166 -31.86 4.69 -4.50
CA GLU A 166 -32.77 3.89 -3.67
C GLU A 166 -32.71 4.33 -2.21
N GLU A 167 -33.86 4.30 -1.54
CA GLU A 167 -33.98 4.69 -0.13
C GLU A 167 -33.03 3.87 0.77
N GLY A 168 -32.27 4.55 1.62
CA GLY A 168 -31.30 3.94 2.53
C GLY A 168 -29.91 3.67 1.92
N LYS A 169 -29.70 3.85 0.61
CA LYS A 169 -28.35 3.77 0.02
C LYS A 169 -27.51 4.99 0.40
N LYS A 170 -26.23 4.77 0.68
CA LYS A 170 -25.28 5.87 0.88
C LYS A 170 -24.90 6.49 -0.47
N VAL A 171 -25.01 7.80 -0.58
CA VAL A 171 -24.64 8.60 -1.76
C VAL A 171 -23.37 9.37 -1.43
N ASN A 172 -22.32 9.15 -2.20
CA ASN A 172 -21.10 9.94 -2.11
C ASN A 172 -21.37 11.34 -2.67
N VAL A 173 -21.17 12.37 -1.84
CA VAL A 173 -21.43 13.78 -2.20
C VAL A 173 -20.25 14.45 -2.90
N LEU A 174 -19.05 13.86 -2.86
CA LEU A 174 -17.83 14.42 -3.45
C LEU A 174 -17.94 14.72 -4.97
N PRO A 175 -18.56 13.87 -5.81
CA PRO A 175 -18.70 14.16 -7.24
C PRO A 175 -19.60 15.36 -7.55
N TYR A 176 -20.39 15.80 -6.57
CA TYR A 176 -21.38 16.86 -6.72
C TYR A 176 -20.94 18.17 -6.09
N LEU A 177 -19.72 18.23 -5.52
CA LEU A 177 -19.18 19.44 -4.88
C LEU A 177 -19.08 20.61 -5.87
N PRO A 178 -19.41 21.84 -5.44
CA PRO A 178 -19.15 23.04 -6.22
C PRO A 178 -17.65 23.24 -6.49
N GLU A 179 -17.30 23.81 -7.64
CA GLU A 179 -15.91 24.11 -8.00
C GLU A 179 -15.24 25.01 -6.95
N ASN A 180 -13.98 24.70 -6.60
CA ASN A 180 -13.17 25.38 -5.59
C ASN A 180 -13.61 25.17 -4.13
N TYR A 181 -14.49 24.21 -3.88
CA TYR A 181 -14.89 23.82 -2.53
C TYR A 181 -14.52 22.36 -2.22
N LYS A 182 -14.14 22.10 -0.97
CA LYS A 182 -13.97 20.76 -0.39
C LYS A 182 -14.91 20.60 0.80
N LEU A 183 -15.14 19.37 1.26
CA LEU A 183 -15.92 19.13 2.47
C LEU A 183 -15.26 19.78 3.69
N ALA A 184 -16.07 20.34 4.59
CA ALA A 184 -15.61 20.80 5.89
C ALA A 184 -15.07 19.61 6.72
N GLN A 185 -14.16 19.87 7.65
CA GLN A 185 -13.39 18.83 8.36
C GLN A 185 -14.25 17.78 9.11
N ASN A 186 -15.48 18.13 9.49
CA ASN A 186 -16.43 17.24 10.18
C ASN A 186 -17.63 16.82 9.30
N GLN A 187 -17.61 17.13 8.00
CA GLN A 187 -18.67 16.74 7.08
C GLN A 187 -18.33 15.37 6.46
N GLU A 188 -19.21 14.39 6.68
CA GLU A 188 -19.08 13.08 6.05
C GLU A 188 -19.25 13.16 4.53
N ALA A 189 -18.45 12.37 3.80
CA ALA A 189 -18.48 12.30 2.34
C ALA A 189 -19.63 11.45 1.78
N GLU A 190 -20.33 10.72 2.63
CA GLU A 190 -21.49 9.91 2.27
C GLU A 190 -22.71 10.39 3.06
N VAL A 191 -23.84 10.53 2.37
CA VAL A 191 -25.14 10.82 3.00
C VAL A 191 -26.11 9.71 2.70
N VAL A 192 -26.96 9.35 3.67
CA VAL A 192 -27.98 8.31 3.47
C VAL A 192 -29.11 8.90 2.61
N ALA A 193 -29.42 8.24 1.50
CA ALA A 193 -30.47 8.67 0.59
C ALA A 193 -31.86 8.51 1.23
N GLN A 194 -32.51 9.65 1.44
CA GLN A 194 -33.90 9.76 1.85
C GLN A 194 -34.56 10.85 1.00
N ASN A 195 -35.88 10.80 0.85
CA ASN A 195 -36.60 11.77 0.02
C ASN A 195 -36.58 13.15 0.73
N GLY A 196 -35.90 14.14 0.15
CA GLY A 196 -35.73 15.46 0.76
C GLY A 196 -34.39 16.12 0.48
N THR A 197 -34.12 17.23 1.17
CA THR A 197 -32.87 18.00 1.02
C THR A 197 -31.91 17.72 2.17
N VAL A 198 -30.64 17.43 1.83
CA VAL A 198 -29.55 17.27 2.80
C VAL A 198 -28.54 18.39 2.61
N GLU A 199 -28.20 19.05 3.71
CA GLU A 199 -27.17 20.08 3.73
C GLU A 199 -25.77 19.47 3.88
N VAL A 200 -24.84 19.91 3.04
CA VAL A 200 -23.45 19.44 3.00
C VAL A 200 -22.53 20.63 3.25
N ASN A 201 -21.82 20.63 4.38
CA ASN A 201 -20.93 21.71 4.75
C ASN A 201 -19.63 21.68 3.94
N VAL A 202 -19.28 22.80 3.33
CA VAL A 202 -18.09 22.95 2.48
C VAL A 202 -17.21 24.13 2.88
N VAL A 203 -15.92 24.04 2.56
CA VAL A 203 -14.91 25.09 2.75
C VAL A 203 -14.15 25.33 1.45
N GLU A 204 -13.64 26.54 1.25
CA GLU A 204 -12.87 26.88 0.05
C GLU A 204 -11.52 26.15 0.02
N VAL A 205 -11.10 25.79 -1.19
CA VAL A 205 -9.77 25.25 -1.47
C VAL A 205 -8.83 26.42 -1.73
N GLU A 206 -7.76 26.54 -0.94
CA GLU A 206 -6.75 27.59 -1.10
C GLU A 206 -6.02 27.47 -2.45
N VAL A 207 -6.11 28.51 -3.27
CA VAL A 207 -5.52 28.56 -4.61
C VAL A 207 -4.07 29.03 -4.54
N LYS A 208 -3.13 28.14 -4.89
CA LYS A 208 -1.71 28.47 -5.05
C LYS A 208 -1.44 28.87 -6.49
N VAL A 209 -0.76 30.00 -6.69
CA VAL A 209 -0.46 30.58 -8.01
C VAL A 209 1.04 30.49 -8.31
N ARG A 210 1.37 30.27 -9.59
CA ARG A 210 2.75 30.14 -10.08
C ARG A 210 3.20 31.44 -10.74
N THR A 211 4.13 32.15 -10.11
CA THR A 211 4.69 33.41 -10.61
C THR A 211 6.13 33.19 -11.10
N VAL A 212 6.52 33.77 -12.24
CA VAL A 212 7.89 33.67 -12.78
C VAL A 212 8.57 35.03 -12.66
N LEU A 213 9.81 35.05 -12.15
CA LEU A 213 10.64 36.25 -11.98
C LEU A 213 11.87 36.14 -12.90
N ASN A 214 11.98 37.04 -13.88
CA ASN A 214 13.11 37.14 -14.81
C ASN A 214 13.98 38.34 -14.45
N PHE A 215 15.21 38.10 -14.03
CA PHE A 215 16.17 39.14 -13.69
C PHE A 215 17.04 39.49 -14.90
N LEU A 216 17.00 40.75 -15.33
CA LEU A 216 17.59 41.27 -16.56
C LEU A 216 18.67 42.33 -16.27
N LYS A 217 19.80 42.28 -16.98
CA LYS A 217 20.83 43.34 -16.98
C LYS A 217 20.72 44.16 -18.26
N ARG A 218 20.68 45.48 -18.15
CA ARG A 218 20.74 46.37 -19.34
C ARG A 218 22.16 46.38 -19.92
N VAL A 219 22.26 46.25 -21.24
CA VAL A 219 23.53 46.21 -21.99
C VAL A 219 23.61 47.35 -23.01
N SER A 220 22.47 47.95 -23.40
CA SER A 220 22.38 49.19 -24.19
C SER A 220 21.00 49.84 -23.98
N ASP A 221 20.77 51.03 -24.55
CA ASP A 221 19.50 51.77 -24.42
C ASP A 221 18.27 50.95 -24.86
N ASN A 222 18.44 49.98 -25.76
CA ASN A 222 17.37 49.11 -26.27
C ASN A 222 17.63 47.60 -26.08
N GLY A 223 18.63 47.19 -25.29
CA GLY A 223 19.02 45.78 -25.16
C GLY A 223 19.26 45.33 -23.72
N SER A 224 18.64 44.21 -23.33
CA SER A 224 18.83 43.55 -22.03
C SER A 224 19.13 42.07 -22.18
N VAL A 225 19.91 41.53 -21.24
CA VAL A 225 20.28 40.10 -21.19
C VAL A 225 19.73 39.48 -19.91
N LEU A 226 19.14 38.30 -20.03
CA LEU A 226 18.64 37.51 -18.90
C LEU A 226 19.80 36.98 -18.07
N VAL A 227 19.84 37.38 -16.80
CA VAL A 227 20.86 36.94 -15.82
C VAL A 227 20.39 35.69 -15.08
N LYS A 228 19.11 35.64 -14.68
CA LYS A 228 18.52 34.49 -13.95
C LYS A 228 16.99 34.49 -14.11
N SER A 229 16.39 33.31 -14.19
CA SER A 229 14.93 33.12 -14.13
C SER A 229 14.58 32.21 -12.96
N GLN A 230 13.55 32.55 -12.19
CA GLN A 230 13.12 31.81 -11.00
C GLN A 230 11.61 31.72 -10.91
N ILE A 231 11.10 30.54 -10.53
CA ILE A 231 9.67 30.30 -10.30
C ILE A 231 9.40 30.41 -8.80
N VAL A 232 8.40 31.19 -8.42
CA VAL A 232 7.90 31.34 -7.05
C VAL A 232 6.46 30.87 -7.00
N ILE A 233 6.16 29.95 -6.09
CA ILE A 233 4.79 29.47 -5.83
C ILE A 233 4.32 30.14 -4.55
N SER A 234 3.31 31.00 -4.66
CA SER A 234 2.73 31.72 -3.52
C SER A 234 1.22 31.50 -3.49
N GLU A 235 0.61 31.76 -2.35
CA GLU A 235 -0.85 31.86 -2.26
C GLU A 235 -1.32 33.10 -3.03
N GLN A 236 -2.52 33.05 -3.62
CA GLN A 236 -3.03 34.09 -4.52
C GLN A 236 -3.05 35.51 -3.93
N ASN A 237 -2.99 35.64 -2.59
CA ASN A 237 -3.01 36.92 -1.86
C ASN A 237 -1.76 37.20 -1.01
N GLN A 238 -0.71 36.38 -1.11
CA GLN A 238 0.54 36.61 -0.37
C GLN A 238 1.57 37.34 -1.23
N PRO A 239 2.07 38.52 -0.82
CA PRO A 239 3.04 39.29 -1.60
C PRO A 239 4.40 38.58 -1.67
N ILE A 240 5.03 38.60 -2.84
CA ILE A 240 6.37 38.04 -3.04
C ILE A 240 7.42 39.12 -2.70
N ASN A 241 8.26 38.85 -1.69
CA ASN A 241 9.39 39.72 -1.37
C ASN A 241 10.53 39.51 -2.37
N LEU A 242 10.83 40.53 -3.18
CA LEU A 242 11.78 40.43 -4.28
C LEU A 242 13.23 40.24 -3.82
N ALA A 243 13.58 40.79 -2.65
CA ALA A 243 14.94 40.79 -2.13
C ALA A 243 15.50 39.37 -1.91
N ASP A 244 14.63 38.40 -1.64
CA ASP A 244 15.01 37.01 -1.37
C ASP A 244 15.45 36.24 -2.63
N TYR A 245 15.27 36.85 -3.81
CA TYR A 245 15.43 36.17 -5.09
C TYR A 245 16.48 36.82 -6.02
N ILE A 246 17.03 37.98 -5.65
CA ILE A 246 18.06 38.69 -6.44
C ILE A 246 19.36 37.85 -6.47
N PRO A 247 20.00 37.65 -7.64
CA PRO A 247 21.27 36.92 -7.73
C PRO A 247 22.44 37.56 -6.97
N ASP A 248 23.34 36.74 -6.44
CA ASP A 248 24.56 37.20 -5.76
C ASP A 248 25.44 38.09 -6.66
N ASN A 249 26.01 39.16 -6.09
CA ASN A 249 26.78 40.22 -6.77
C ASN A 249 25.96 41.19 -7.64
N TYR A 250 24.64 41.16 -7.52
CA TYR A 250 23.73 42.10 -8.18
C TYR A 250 22.79 42.78 -7.17
N GLU A 251 22.37 43.99 -7.49
CA GLU A 251 21.32 44.72 -6.77
C GLU A 251 20.26 45.24 -7.76
N LEU A 252 19.09 45.66 -7.27
CA LEU A 252 18.06 46.26 -8.13
C LEU A 252 18.63 47.50 -8.82
N ALA A 253 18.35 47.63 -10.12
CA ALA A 253 18.84 48.77 -10.88
C ALA A 253 18.26 50.11 -10.37
N ASN A 254 17.05 50.08 -9.80
CA ASN A 254 16.40 51.23 -9.18
C ASN A 254 15.74 50.83 -7.83
N PRO A 255 16.48 50.87 -6.72
CA PRO A 255 15.97 50.43 -5.41
C PRO A 255 14.89 51.35 -4.82
N ASP A 256 14.78 52.60 -5.28
CA ASP A 256 13.76 53.55 -4.82
C ASP A 256 12.37 53.29 -5.43
N ASN A 257 12.27 52.38 -6.41
CA ASN A 257 11.03 52.02 -7.08
C ASN A 257 10.99 50.51 -7.36
N GLU A 258 10.70 49.72 -6.34
CA GLU A 258 10.61 48.26 -6.46
C GLU A 258 9.52 47.86 -7.47
N PRO A 259 9.83 46.96 -8.43
CA PRO A 259 8.86 46.54 -9.43
C PRO A 259 7.72 45.75 -8.77
N GLN A 260 6.48 46.15 -9.06
CA GLN A 260 5.28 45.48 -8.56
C GLN A 260 5.12 44.11 -9.22
N ILE A 261 5.09 43.05 -8.41
CA ILE A 261 5.01 41.67 -8.90
C ILE A 261 3.56 41.27 -9.12
N GLN A 262 3.23 40.96 -10.37
CA GLN A 262 1.94 40.41 -10.76
C GLN A 262 1.94 38.89 -10.53
N LEU A 263 1.19 38.45 -9.53
CA LEU A 263 1.09 37.04 -9.16
C LEU A 263 0.44 36.22 -10.29
N GLY A 264 0.98 35.02 -10.54
CA GLY A 264 0.52 34.14 -11.62
C GLY A 264 1.07 34.46 -13.01
N GLN A 265 1.89 35.51 -13.14
CA GLN A 265 2.48 35.95 -14.43
C GLN A 265 4.02 35.91 -14.42
N THR A 266 4.61 36.18 -15.59
CA THR A 266 6.04 36.42 -15.74
C THR A 266 6.35 37.90 -15.54
N ASN A 267 7.23 38.20 -14.60
CA ASN A 267 7.64 39.54 -14.21
C ASN A 267 9.10 39.78 -14.58
N GLU A 268 9.39 40.92 -15.21
CA GLU A 268 10.73 41.31 -15.62
C GLU A 268 11.33 42.34 -14.65
N ILE A 269 12.51 42.04 -14.09
CA ILE A 269 13.13 42.78 -12.99
C ILE A 269 14.54 43.21 -13.42
N PHE A 270 14.82 44.50 -13.44
CA PHE A 270 16.12 45.01 -13.85
C PHE A 270 17.12 45.08 -12.69
N ILE A 271 18.30 44.53 -12.89
CA ILE A 271 19.39 44.46 -11.91
C ILE A 271 20.70 45.07 -12.45
N LYS A 272 21.60 45.48 -11.55
CA LYS A 272 22.95 45.99 -11.86
C LYS A 272 24.00 45.31 -10.97
N GLU A 273 25.24 45.28 -11.44
CA GLU A 273 26.35 44.53 -10.82
C GLU A 273 27.09 45.35 -9.75
N ILE A 274 27.53 44.68 -8.68
CA ILE A 274 28.22 45.30 -7.54
C ILE A 274 29.75 45.28 -7.81
N LYS A 275 30.40 46.46 -7.90
CA LYS A 275 31.85 46.58 -8.18
C LYS A 275 32.74 46.30 -6.96
N LYS A 276 33.93 45.71 -7.17
CA LYS A 276 34.93 45.41 -6.11
C LYS A 276 35.86 46.59 -5.80
N LYS A 277 36.22 46.75 -4.52
CA LYS A 277 37.11 47.81 -4.01
C LYS A 277 38.59 47.38 -4.11
N ILE A 278 39.47 48.27 -4.56
CA ILE A 278 40.92 48.09 -4.74
C ILE A 278 41.71 49.26 -4.11
N THR A 279 42.89 48.97 -3.55
CA THR A 279 43.76 49.98 -2.92
C THR A 279 45.01 50.24 -3.78
N THR A 280 45.35 51.52 -3.99
CA THR A 280 46.47 51.98 -4.83
C THR A 280 47.48 52.76 -3.99
N ILE A 281 48.78 52.59 -4.24
CA ILE A 281 49.86 53.24 -3.47
C ILE A 281 50.57 54.30 -4.35
N ILE A 282 50.82 55.49 -3.78
CA ILE A 282 51.40 56.66 -4.47
C ILE A 282 52.60 57.19 -3.67
N ASN A 283 53.81 57.07 -4.23
CA ASN A 283 55.05 57.57 -3.64
C ASN A 283 55.32 59.02 -4.08
N ILE A 284 55.89 59.84 -3.20
CA ILE A 284 56.18 61.26 -3.49
C ILE A 284 57.64 61.53 -3.19
N ASN A 285 58.40 61.84 -4.24
CA ASN A 285 59.86 61.88 -4.19
C ASN A 285 60.39 63.24 -4.69
N ASN A 286 61.60 63.59 -4.24
CA ASN A 286 62.34 64.74 -4.77
C ASN A 286 62.97 64.41 -6.13
N GLU A 287 63.65 65.38 -6.74
CA GLU A 287 64.33 65.18 -8.04
C GLU A 287 65.47 64.16 -8.00
N ALA A 288 66.02 63.87 -6.82
CA ALA A 288 67.05 62.85 -6.63
C ALA A 288 66.46 61.43 -6.48
N GLY A 289 65.13 61.30 -6.46
CA GLY A 289 64.42 60.03 -6.31
C GLY A 289 64.17 59.60 -4.86
N GLU A 290 64.51 60.43 -3.88
CA GLU A 290 64.31 60.13 -2.46
C GLU A 290 62.89 60.52 -2.01
N PRO A 291 62.21 59.70 -1.18
CA PRO A 291 60.88 60.03 -0.70
C PRO A 291 60.91 61.27 0.21
N VAL A 292 60.10 62.27 -0.12
CA VAL A 292 59.95 63.49 0.70
C VAL A 292 58.90 63.34 1.80
N THR A 293 58.05 62.32 1.70
CA THR A 293 57.06 61.91 2.70
C THR A 293 56.75 60.42 2.55
N SER A 294 55.97 59.86 3.47
CA SER A 294 55.44 58.50 3.37
C SER A 294 54.45 58.39 2.20
N ALA A 295 54.38 57.21 1.60
CA ALA A 295 53.48 56.94 0.48
C ALA A 295 52.00 57.15 0.86
N VAL A 296 51.23 57.73 -0.06
CA VAL A 296 49.79 57.94 0.08
C VAL A 296 49.04 56.72 -0.46
N THR A 297 48.01 56.25 0.24
CA THR A 297 47.14 55.15 -0.22
C THR A 297 45.76 55.68 -0.60
N VAL A 298 45.22 55.20 -1.73
CA VAL A 298 43.92 55.63 -2.26
C VAL A 298 43.07 54.39 -2.58
N GLU A 299 41.85 54.33 -2.07
CA GLU A 299 40.90 53.27 -2.40
C GLU A 299 40.00 53.70 -3.57
N SER A 300 39.79 52.81 -4.54
CA SER A 300 38.94 53.00 -5.72
C SER A 300 38.22 51.69 -6.06
N TYR A 301 37.29 51.69 -7.01
CA TYR A 301 36.73 50.43 -7.52
C TYR A 301 37.44 50.00 -8.81
N GLU A 302 37.42 48.69 -9.07
CA GLU A 302 38.03 48.13 -10.28
C GLU A 302 37.46 48.79 -11.55
N GLY A 303 38.35 49.43 -12.33
CA GLY A 303 38.02 50.18 -13.54
C GLY A 303 37.70 51.68 -13.37
N ASP A 304 37.71 52.21 -12.15
CA ASP A 304 37.51 53.65 -11.90
C ASP A 304 38.81 54.46 -12.12
N GLU A 305 38.69 55.71 -12.56
CA GLU A 305 39.82 56.63 -12.75
C GLU A 305 40.22 57.31 -11.41
N ILE A 306 41.49 57.23 -11.01
CA ILE A 306 41.99 57.95 -9.82
C ILE A 306 42.53 59.32 -10.25
N LYS A 307 41.84 60.38 -9.83
CA LYS A 307 42.29 61.76 -10.06
C LYS A 307 43.35 62.17 -9.04
N TYR A 308 44.37 62.88 -9.51
CA TYR A 308 45.41 63.45 -8.65
C TYR A 308 44.81 64.46 -7.64
N ASP A 309 45.17 64.31 -6.36
CA ASP A 309 44.82 65.28 -5.30
C ASP A 309 46.07 66.11 -4.92
N PRO A 310 46.03 67.45 -5.08
CA PRO A 310 47.10 68.35 -4.68
C PRO A 310 47.52 68.23 -3.20
N LYS A 311 46.64 67.78 -2.31
CA LYS A 311 46.95 67.56 -0.88
C LYS A 311 48.04 66.53 -0.62
N TRP A 312 48.27 65.63 -1.57
CA TRP A 312 49.30 64.61 -1.43
C TRP A 312 50.69 65.25 -1.30
N ILE A 313 50.88 66.45 -1.88
CA ILE A 313 52.16 67.15 -1.83
C ILE A 313 52.40 67.73 -0.43
N PRO A 314 53.51 67.35 0.25
CA PRO A 314 53.80 67.86 1.59
C PRO A 314 54.11 69.37 1.56
N GLN A 315 53.83 70.04 2.70
CA GLN A 315 54.06 71.48 2.83
C GLN A 315 55.52 71.85 2.53
N GLY A 316 55.70 72.96 1.80
CA GLY A 316 57.02 73.46 1.39
C GLY A 316 57.43 73.01 -0.01
N TYR A 317 56.65 72.15 -0.68
CA TYR A 317 56.92 71.63 -2.02
C TYR A 317 55.76 71.91 -3.00
N LYS A 318 56.06 71.91 -4.31
CA LYS A 318 55.13 71.95 -5.45
C LYS A 318 55.52 70.89 -6.48
N LEU A 319 54.60 70.52 -7.37
CA LEU A 319 54.91 69.63 -8.50
C LEU A 319 55.99 70.25 -9.39
N LYS A 320 56.94 69.43 -9.86
CA LYS A 320 58.01 69.87 -10.77
C LYS A 320 57.46 70.45 -12.08
N ASN A 321 56.48 69.78 -12.69
CA ASN A 321 55.77 70.23 -13.89
C ASN A 321 54.32 70.53 -13.54
N SER A 322 54.03 71.75 -13.10
CA SER A 322 52.69 72.18 -12.66
C SER A 322 51.64 72.21 -13.79
N THR A 323 52.04 72.02 -15.05
CA THR A 323 51.15 72.04 -16.23
C THR A 323 50.62 70.67 -16.65
N GLN A 324 51.07 69.57 -16.03
CA GLN A 324 50.58 68.21 -16.28
C GLN A 324 50.17 67.53 -14.99
N THR A 325 48.90 67.11 -14.91
CA THR A 325 48.41 66.29 -13.81
C THR A 325 49.02 64.88 -13.87
N PRO A 326 49.56 64.35 -12.76
CA PRO A 326 50.06 62.99 -12.71
C PRO A 326 48.98 61.97 -13.09
N LEU A 327 49.30 61.05 -14.00
CA LEU A 327 48.42 59.94 -14.37
C LEU A 327 48.60 58.81 -13.34
N ILE A 328 47.52 58.41 -12.67
CA ILE A 328 47.53 57.37 -11.63
C ILE A 328 46.83 56.13 -12.16
N THR A 329 47.55 55.00 -12.19
CA THR A 329 46.98 53.71 -12.60
C THR A 329 46.50 52.95 -11.36
N PRO A 330 45.19 52.63 -11.25
CA PRO A 330 44.64 51.91 -10.08
C PRO A 330 45.29 50.54 -9.86
N GLY A 331 45.57 50.21 -8.60
CA GLY A 331 46.13 48.93 -8.17
C GLY A 331 47.64 48.74 -8.42
N GLN A 332 48.33 49.73 -9.00
CA GLN A 332 49.78 49.71 -9.22
C GLN A 332 50.51 50.75 -8.33
N PRO A 333 51.81 50.58 -8.04
CA PRO A 333 52.61 51.62 -7.42
C PRO A 333 52.81 52.80 -8.39
N ASN A 334 52.46 54.02 -7.96
CA ASN A 334 52.63 55.26 -8.73
C ASN A 334 53.65 56.18 -8.04
N THR A 335 54.38 57.02 -8.77
CA THR A 335 55.38 57.95 -8.19
C THR A 335 55.21 59.38 -8.73
N ILE A 336 55.23 60.38 -7.84
CA ILE A 336 55.08 61.82 -8.15
C ILE A 336 56.34 62.58 -7.73
N ILE A 337 56.82 63.52 -8.56
CA ILE A 337 58.06 64.29 -8.32
C ILE A 337 57.78 65.76 -7.94
N VAL A 338 58.44 66.26 -6.88
CA VAL A 338 58.18 67.60 -6.30
C VAL A 338 59.45 68.44 -6.05
N VAL A 339 59.30 69.78 -5.98
CA VAL A 339 60.34 70.81 -5.79
C VAL A 339 59.94 71.88 -4.76
N PRO A 340 60.86 72.62 -4.09
CA PRO A 340 60.53 73.59 -3.02
C PRO A 340 59.80 74.89 -3.47
N LEU A 341 59.07 75.56 -2.56
CA LEU A 341 58.30 76.82 -2.78
C LEU A 341 59.12 78.12 -2.57
N VAL A 342 58.75 79.24 -3.25
CA VAL A 342 59.41 80.57 -3.18
C VAL A 342 58.38 81.70 -2.88
N ASN A 343 58.69 82.69 -2.01
CA ASN A 343 57.80 83.80 -1.56
C ASN A 343 56.54 83.40 -0.76
N LYS A 344 56.75 82.99 0.50
CA LYS A 344 55.80 82.32 1.40
C LYS A 344 54.86 83.30 2.15
N VAL A 345 53.54 83.09 2.09
CA VAL A 345 52.50 83.76 2.91
C VAL A 345 51.66 82.76 3.72
N GLN A 346 51.03 83.20 4.81
CA GLN A 346 50.21 82.37 5.69
C GLN A 346 48.76 82.88 5.79
N THR A 347 47.81 82.10 5.26
CA THR A 347 46.37 82.39 5.29
C THR A 347 45.69 81.50 6.31
N GLN A 348 44.78 82.04 7.13
CA GLN A 348 43.99 81.25 8.10
C GLN A 348 42.57 81.00 7.59
N ILE A 349 42.03 79.82 7.90
CA ILE A 349 40.64 79.45 7.57
C ILE A 349 39.92 78.94 8.82
N VAL A 350 38.70 79.43 9.06
CA VAL A 350 37.85 79.03 10.18
C VAL A 350 36.51 78.51 9.67
N PHE A 351 36.10 77.30 10.09
CA PHE A 351 34.80 76.72 9.76
C PHE A 351 33.83 76.82 10.94
N LYS A 352 32.58 77.23 10.71
CA LYS A 352 31.57 77.49 11.73
C LYS A 352 30.29 76.68 11.50
N TRP A 353 29.74 76.08 12.55
CA TRP A 353 28.41 75.46 12.55
C TRP A 353 27.56 76.16 13.60
N ASN A 354 26.38 76.65 13.20
CA ASN A 354 25.50 77.48 14.03
C ASN A 354 26.23 78.66 14.70
N GLY A 355 27.17 79.30 13.97
CA GLY A 355 27.92 80.48 14.43
C GLY A 355 29.11 80.19 15.36
N ARG A 356 29.41 78.93 15.71
CA ARG A 356 30.58 78.56 16.52
C ARG A 356 31.62 77.82 15.69
N ALA A 357 32.90 78.09 15.93
CA ALA A 357 33.99 77.40 15.26
C ALA A 357 33.95 75.90 15.59
N VAL A 358 33.97 75.05 14.56
CA VAL A 358 33.91 73.58 14.72
C VAL A 358 35.28 72.94 14.90
N ALA A 359 36.34 73.69 14.60
CA ALA A 359 37.74 73.31 14.79
C ALA A 359 38.61 74.56 14.98
N ASN A 360 39.87 74.35 15.39
CA ASN A 360 40.85 75.44 15.43
C ASN A 360 41.11 76.00 14.00
N PRO A 361 41.42 77.31 13.87
CA PRO A 361 41.78 77.90 12.59
C PRO A 361 42.90 77.13 11.88
N THR A 362 42.70 76.78 10.62
CA THR A 362 43.69 76.08 9.79
C THR A 362 44.57 77.09 9.06
N THR A 363 45.88 77.05 9.28
CA THR A 363 46.84 77.93 8.58
C THR A 363 47.39 77.24 7.34
N ILE A 364 47.10 77.79 6.17
CA ILE A 364 47.66 77.36 4.87
C ILE A 364 48.85 78.24 4.56
N THR A 365 49.94 77.62 4.11
CA THR A 365 51.15 78.34 3.75
C THR A 365 51.53 78.04 2.29
N GLY A 366 51.66 79.07 1.46
CA GLY A 366 51.96 78.91 0.03
C GLY A 366 52.53 80.19 -0.60
N GLU A 367 52.73 80.20 -1.92
CA GLU A 367 53.20 81.39 -2.63
C GLU A 367 52.08 82.43 -2.72
N GLN A 368 52.39 83.70 -2.47
CA GLN A 368 51.39 84.78 -2.46
C GLN A 368 50.62 84.90 -3.77
N GLY A 369 49.29 84.99 -3.68
CA GLY A 369 48.41 85.09 -4.85
C GLY A 369 48.07 83.75 -5.52
N THR A 370 48.45 82.63 -4.91
CA THR A 370 48.02 81.29 -5.35
C THR A 370 46.56 81.05 -4.95
N THR A 371 45.74 80.57 -5.87
CA THR A 371 44.34 80.21 -5.59
C THR A 371 44.24 78.82 -4.98
N VAL A 372 43.48 78.68 -3.89
CA VAL A 372 43.29 77.42 -3.17
C VAL A 372 41.79 77.18 -2.94
N ASP A 373 41.32 75.96 -3.24
CA ASP A 373 39.94 75.54 -2.96
C ASP A 373 39.80 75.11 -1.50
N ILE A 374 39.05 75.85 -0.72
CA ILE A 374 38.84 75.64 0.72
C ILE A 374 38.09 74.35 1.05
N ARG A 375 37.39 73.73 0.09
CA ARG A 375 36.74 72.42 0.30
C ARG A 375 37.71 71.35 0.77
N THR A 376 38.98 71.52 0.43
CA THR A 376 40.06 70.62 0.82
C THR A 376 40.43 70.73 2.30
N TYR A 377 40.01 71.77 3.02
CA TYR A 377 40.39 72.01 4.42
C TYR A 377 39.22 71.91 5.42
N ILE A 378 38.05 71.46 4.97
CA ILE A 378 36.88 71.29 5.83
C ILE A 378 37.17 70.21 6.88
N PRO A 379 36.90 70.45 8.18
CA PRO A 379 37.08 69.46 9.24
C PRO A 379 36.20 68.22 9.06
N ASP A 380 36.73 67.06 9.45
CA ASP A 380 36.02 65.79 9.37
C ASP A 380 34.68 65.84 10.13
N GLY A 381 33.64 65.28 9.52
CA GLY A 381 32.27 65.29 10.07
C GLY A 381 31.44 66.51 9.69
N PHE A 382 31.95 67.40 8.83
CA PHE A 382 31.23 68.58 8.34
C PHE A 382 31.33 68.74 6.81
N GLU A 383 30.30 69.28 6.18
CA GLU A 383 30.32 69.76 4.78
C GLU A 383 29.91 71.23 4.72
N LEU A 384 30.32 71.97 3.68
CA LEU A 384 29.87 73.35 3.51
C LEU A 384 28.35 73.42 3.41
N ASP A 385 27.76 74.41 4.08
CA ASP A 385 26.33 74.67 3.97
C ASP A 385 26.00 75.12 2.54
N LYS A 386 25.51 74.16 1.74
CA LYS A 386 25.16 74.36 0.32
C LYS A 386 24.06 75.40 0.13
N ALA A 387 23.27 75.71 1.17
CA ALA A 387 22.22 76.73 1.10
C ALA A 387 22.77 78.16 1.11
N ARG A 388 24.02 78.39 1.56
CA ARG A 388 24.62 79.73 1.71
C ARG A 388 25.49 80.18 0.53
N ASN A 389 25.64 79.35 -0.51
CA ASN A 389 26.33 79.66 -1.77
C ASN A 389 27.69 80.38 -1.59
N GLN A 390 28.56 79.79 -0.75
CA GLN A 390 29.84 80.38 -0.34
C GLN A 390 30.94 80.16 -1.39
N ASN A 391 31.77 81.17 -1.66
CA ASN A 391 32.85 81.06 -2.63
C ASN A 391 33.98 80.17 -2.09
N THR A 392 34.23 79.04 -2.76
CA THR A 392 35.16 78.04 -2.25
C THR A 392 36.60 78.24 -2.73
N ALA A 393 36.86 79.13 -3.69
CA ALA A 393 38.21 79.46 -4.12
C ALA A 393 38.68 80.77 -3.48
N ILE A 394 39.74 80.70 -2.67
CA ILE A 394 40.37 81.87 -2.04
C ILE A 394 41.79 82.08 -2.58
N GLN A 395 42.29 83.30 -2.51
CA GLN A 395 43.71 83.58 -2.80
C GLN A 395 44.51 83.50 -1.50
N LEU A 396 45.71 82.91 -1.56
CA LEU A 396 46.63 82.90 -0.42
C LEU A 396 47.23 84.29 -0.21
N GLU A 397 46.91 84.87 0.93
CA GLU A 397 47.33 86.17 1.44
C GLU A 397 47.33 86.15 2.98
N ASN A 398 48.00 87.07 3.65
CA ASN A 398 48.07 87.10 5.13
C ASN A 398 46.74 87.57 5.77
N LYS A 399 45.68 86.75 5.62
CA LYS A 399 44.30 87.05 6.03
C LYS A 399 43.59 85.81 6.55
N THR A 400 42.51 86.01 7.30
CA THR A 400 41.60 84.95 7.76
C THR A 400 40.31 84.92 6.96
N TYR A 401 39.88 83.73 6.54
CA TYR A 401 38.61 83.46 5.86
C TYR A 401 37.70 82.59 6.76
N GLU A 402 36.39 82.85 6.73
CA GLU A 402 35.41 82.10 7.53
C GLU A 402 34.34 81.45 6.66
N PHE A 403 33.93 80.23 6.99
CA PHE A 403 32.95 79.45 6.23
C PHE A 403 31.94 78.73 7.11
N ASP A 404 30.66 78.77 6.74
CA ASP A 404 29.59 78.03 7.41
C ASP A 404 29.49 76.59 6.90
N VAL A 405 29.39 75.63 7.81
CA VAL A 405 29.32 74.19 7.55
C VAL A 405 28.10 73.57 8.24
N VAL A 406 27.62 72.43 7.74
CA VAL A 406 26.59 71.56 8.32
C VAL A 406 27.18 70.19 8.63
N ARG A 407 26.57 69.42 9.54
CA ARG A 407 27.08 68.11 9.95
C ARG A 407 26.89 67.06 8.85
N LEU A 408 27.94 66.29 8.57
CA LEU A 408 27.90 65.20 7.60
C LEU A 408 27.01 64.07 8.12
N SER A 409 25.99 63.71 7.33
CA SER A 409 25.25 62.48 7.54
C SER A 409 26.08 61.31 7.02
N ILE A 410 26.41 60.37 7.89
CA ILE A 410 27.19 59.19 7.54
C ILE A 410 26.36 57.92 7.74
N ILE A 411 26.58 56.95 6.86
CA ILE A 411 25.88 55.66 6.91
C ILE A 411 26.64 54.76 7.89
N THR A 412 25.98 54.35 8.96
CA THR A 412 26.54 53.43 9.97
C THR A 412 25.96 52.04 9.77
N THR A 413 26.83 51.04 9.80
CA THR A 413 26.50 49.64 9.51
C THR A 413 26.40 48.84 10.80
N PHE A 414 25.42 47.94 10.89
CA PHE A 414 25.15 47.06 12.01
C PHE A 414 25.22 45.61 11.57
N LYS A 415 26.00 44.82 12.30
CA LYS A 415 26.17 43.38 12.12
C LYS A 415 25.69 42.66 13.37
N PHE A 416 24.67 41.82 13.21
CA PHE A 416 24.10 41.07 14.33
C PHE A 416 24.80 39.72 14.47
N VAL A 417 25.24 39.38 15.68
CA VAL A 417 25.98 38.14 15.97
C VAL A 417 25.40 37.41 17.18
N LEU A 418 25.51 36.09 17.21
CA LEU A 418 25.24 35.27 18.39
C LEU A 418 26.40 35.33 19.39
N ASP A 419 26.19 34.80 20.59
CA ASP A 419 27.20 34.77 21.67
C ASP A 419 28.53 34.11 21.29
N ASN A 420 28.52 33.23 20.28
CA ASN A 420 29.71 32.57 19.75
C ASN A 420 30.40 33.37 18.61
N GLY A 421 29.95 34.60 18.32
CA GLY A 421 30.46 35.48 17.27
C GLY A 421 29.93 35.17 15.87
N GLN A 422 29.04 34.19 15.71
CA GLN A 422 28.45 33.84 14.42
C GLN A 422 27.44 34.91 13.97
N GLN A 423 27.62 35.43 12.76
CA GLN A 423 26.69 36.41 12.17
C GLN A 423 25.32 35.81 11.88
N VAL A 424 24.27 36.56 12.20
CA VAL A 424 22.87 36.22 11.91
C VAL A 424 22.24 37.34 11.08
N GLY A 425 21.68 36.96 9.93
CA GLY A 425 21.14 37.89 8.94
C GLY A 425 22.20 38.72 8.19
N GLN A 426 21.73 39.52 7.24
CA GLN A 426 22.57 40.48 6.51
C GLN A 426 22.82 41.73 7.37
N THR A 427 23.92 42.44 7.07
CA THR A 427 24.21 43.72 7.72
C THR A 427 23.16 44.77 7.34
N LYS A 428 22.79 45.63 8.29
CA LYS A 428 21.80 46.71 8.09
C LYS A 428 22.48 48.05 8.26
N THR A 429 21.97 49.08 7.60
CA THR A 429 22.55 50.42 7.67
C THR A 429 21.51 51.46 8.01
N ILE A 430 21.93 52.52 8.70
CA ILE A 430 21.12 53.71 8.98
C ILE A 430 21.98 54.96 8.83
N LYS A 431 21.34 56.11 8.57
CA LYS A 431 22.01 57.40 8.61
C LYS A 431 22.15 57.86 10.06
N THR A 432 23.37 58.21 10.45
CA THR A 432 23.75 58.78 11.75
C THR A 432 24.61 60.02 11.53
N THR A 433 24.75 60.88 12.52
CA THR A 433 25.74 61.99 12.43
C THR A 433 27.12 61.52 12.89
N ALA A 434 28.18 62.17 12.41
CA ALA A 434 29.56 61.80 12.73
C ALA A 434 29.89 61.79 14.24
N ASP A 435 29.10 62.48 15.07
CA ASP A 435 29.24 62.56 16.52
C ASP A 435 28.22 61.71 17.31
N GLU A 436 27.35 60.95 16.65
CA GLU A 436 26.31 60.11 17.28
C GLU A 436 26.92 58.82 17.85
N THR A 437 27.63 58.88 18.98
CA THR A 437 28.35 57.73 19.56
C THR A 437 27.47 56.72 20.30
N THR A 438 26.17 57.00 20.44
CA THR A 438 25.18 56.10 21.03
C THR A 438 23.85 56.20 20.27
N ILE A 439 23.10 55.11 20.21
CA ILE A 439 21.77 55.05 19.59
C ILE A 439 20.77 54.34 20.51
N THR A 440 19.49 54.70 20.45
CA THR A 440 18.47 54.07 21.28
C THR A 440 18.26 52.60 20.92
N ALA A 441 17.94 51.78 21.93
CA ALA A 441 17.67 50.37 21.71
C ALA A 441 16.51 50.14 20.74
N GLU A 442 15.44 50.96 20.74
CA GLU A 442 14.34 50.80 19.78
C GLU A 442 14.78 50.96 18.32
N ARG A 443 15.66 51.92 18.03
CA ARG A 443 16.17 52.13 16.67
C ARG A 443 17.00 50.94 16.18
N VAL A 444 17.67 50.22 17.09
CA VAL A 444 18.44 49.02 16.75
C VAL A 444 17.54 47.77 16.69
N ILE A 445 16.54 47.65 17.57
CA ILE A 445 15.57 46.54 17.56
C ILE A 445 14.83 46.45 16.22
N ALA A 446 14.45 47.60 15.64
CA ALA A 446 13.81 47.66 14.33
C ALA A 446 14.69 47.11 13.18
N LEU A 447 15.99 46.94 13.40
CA LEU A 447 16.95 46.45 12.42
C LEU A 447 17.33 44.98 12.64
N ILE A 448 16.93 44.37 13.76
CA ILE A 448 17.27 42.97 14.09
C ILE A 448 16.51 42.02 13.15
N PRO A 449 17.19 41.01 12.56
CA PRO A 449 16.53 40.01 11.73
C PRO A 449 15.42 39.26 12.47
N THR A 450 14.33 38.95 11.78
CA THR A 450 13.19 38.21 12.33
C THR A 450 13.65 36.88 12.95
N GLY A 451 13.17 36.58 14.17
CA GLY A 451 13.55 35.38 14.92
C GLY A 451 14.72 35.57 15.90
N TYR A 452 15.18 36.80 16.12
CA TYR A 452 16.24 37.14 17.08
C TYR A 452 15.85 38.38 17.92
N GLU A 453 16.31 38.45 19.17
CA GLU A 453 16.10 39.59 20.07
C GLU A 453 17.43 40.11 20.62
N LEU A 454 17.45 41.41 20.97
CA LEU A 454 18.62 42.04 21.57
C LEU A 454 18.90 41.43 22.95
N LYS A 455 20.12 40.94 23.17
CA LYS A 455 20.49 40.25 24.40
C LYS A 455 20.51 41.19 25.62
N ASP A 456 20.97 42.41 25.43
CA ASP A 456 21.12 43.40 26.50
C ASP A 456 20.19 44.60 26.25
N LYS A 457 19.07 44.67 26.98
CA LYS A 457 17.97 45.64 26.74
C LYS A 457 18.18 46.96 27.48
N THR A 458 19.43 47.42 27.59
CA THR A 458 19.73 48.74 28.18
C THR A 458 19.32 49.85 27.20
N GLY A 459 18.82 50.98 27.71
CA GLY A 459 18.12 51.98 26.89
C GLY A 459 18.94 52.66 25.77
N SER A 460 20.26 52.51 25.76
CA SER A 460 21.16 53.10 24.75
C SER A 460 22.35 52.19 24.44
N ILE A 461 22.65 52.01 23.16
CA ILE A 461 23.72 51.15 22.64
C ILE A 461 24.84 52.02 22.08
N ALA A 462 26.09 51.76 22.49
CA ALA A 462 27.25 52.47 21.97
C ALA A 462 27.55 52.07 20.52
N ILE A 463 27.84 53.05 19.66
CA ILE A 463 28.18 52.84 18.25
C ILE A 463 29.40 53.68 17.85
N ARG A 464 30.03 53.25 16.76
CA ARG A 464 31.07 53.95 16.02
C ARG A 464 30.48 54.41 14.69
N PRO A 465 30.09 55.69 14.56
CA PRO A 465 29.50 56.22 13.35
C PRO A 465 30.40 56.01 12.11
N GLY A 466 29.79 55.63 10.99
CA GLY A 466 30.50 55.36 9.72
C GLY A 466 31.24 54.01 9.67
N GLN A 467 31.18 53.21 10.75
CA GLN A 467 31.83 51.89 10.83
C GLN A 467 30.81 50.76 11.00
N GLU A 468 31.29 49.53 10.87
CA GLU A 468 30.53 48.33 11.23
C GLU A 468 30.52 48.16 12.75
N ASN A 469 29.32 48.08 13.33
CA ASN A 469 29.08 47.87 14.74
C ASN A 469 28.50 46.47 14.95
N GLN A 470 29.18 45.64 15.75
CA GLN A 470 28.71 44.31 16.08
C GLN A 470 27.78 44.32 17.28
N ILE A 471 26.56 43.82 17.09
CA ILE A 471 25.52 43.79 18.11
C ILE A 471 25.20 42.34 18.45
N VAL A 472 25.31 41.98 19.73
CA VAL A 472 25.02 40.62 20.19
C VAL A 472 23.52 40.42 20.38
N VAL A 473 22.97 39.41 19.72
CA VAL A 473 21.56 39.04 19.76
C VAL A 473 21.41 37.59 20.22
N SER A 474 20.27 37.29 20.83
CA SER A 474 19.87 35.94 21.19
C SER A 474 18.77 35.47 20.23
N LYS A 475 18.79 34.20 19.84
CA LYS A 475 17.72 33.64 19.01
C LYS A 475 16.42 33.65 19.82
N ILE A 476 15.36 34.25 19.26
CA ILE A 476 14.01 34.09 19.80
C ILE A 476 13.69 32.61 19.59
N LEU A 477 13.60 31.87 20.68
CA LEU A 477 13.18 30.48 20.62
C LEU A 477 11.74 30.49 20.12
N GLU A 478 11.53 30.10 18.86
CA GLU A 478 10.21 29.74 18.37
C GLU A 478 9.76 28.55 19.20
N LEU A 479 8.79 28.79 20.08
CA LEU A 479 8.20 27.75 20.88
C LEU A 479 7.10 27.10 20.05
N GLU A 480 7.23 25.80 19.78
CA GLU A 480 6.11 25.03 19.29
C GLU A 480 5.12 24.83 20.45
N LYS A 481 3.89 25.27 20.26
CA LYS A 481 2.82 25.05 21.23
C LYS A 481 2.13 23.73 20.90
N THR A 482 2.21 22.80 21.83
CA THR A 482 1.46 21.54 21.79
C THR A 482 0.33 21.64 22.79
N THR A 483 -0.91 21.53 22.31
CA THR A 483 -2.09 21.51 23.17
C THR A 483 -2.48 20.05 23.42
N ILE A 484 -2.70 19.69 24.68
CA ILE A 484 -3.22 18.39 25.10
C ILE A 484 -4.62 18.62 25.66
N VAL A 485 -5.60 17.98 25.04
CA VAL A 485 -7.00 17.99 25.47
C VAL A 485 -7.30 16.64 26.07
N PHE A 486 -7.53 16.59 27.39
CA PHE A 486 -8.02 15.39 28.05
C PHE A 486 -9.55 15.34 27.89
N ASP A 487 -10.04 14.37 27.13
CA ASP A 487 -11.45 14.24 26.77
C ASP A 487 -12.07 13.01 27.43
N TYR A 488 -13.31 13.15 27.90
CA TYR A 488 -14.16 12.03 28.31
C TYR A 488 -15.54 12.18 27.69
N ASN A 489 -15.94 11.20 26.87
CA ASN A 489 -17.22 11.16 26.16
C ASN A 489 -17.54 12.42 25.33
N GLY A 490 -16.52 13.00 24.67
CA GLY A 490 -16.69 14.19 23.82
C GLY A 490 -16.80 15.51 24.60
N ALA A 491 -16.59 15.48 25.91
CA ALA A 491 -16.45 16.66 26.75
C ALA A 491 -14.99 16.84 27.20
N THR A 492 -14.42 18.02 26.92
CA THR A 492 -13.10 18.42 27.40
C THR A 492 -13.08 18.55 28.92
N ILE A 493 -12.31 17.70 29.60
CA ILE A 493 -12.15 17.67 31.05
C ILE A 493 -11.03 18.62 31.51
N LYS A 494 -9.91 18.64 30.79
CA LYS A 494 -8.79 19.56 31.04
C LYS A 494 -8.04 19.81 29.74
N THR A 495 -7.56 21.03 29.56
CA THR A 495 -6.60 21.38 28.52
C THR A 495 -5.27 21.76 29.15
N TYR A 496 -4.19 21.23 28.62
CA TYR A 496 -2.82 21.55 29.02
C TYR A 496 -2.04 22.01 27.79
N GLU A 497 -1.40 23.16 27.88
CA GLU A 497 -0.54 23.67 26.83
C GLU A 497 0.93 23.52 27.22
N TYR A 498 1.68 22.81 26.40
CA TYR A 498 3.12 22.65 26.55
C TYR A 498 3.83 23.41 25.44
N SER A 499 4.74 24.30 25.83
CA SER A 499 5.54 25.10 24.90
C SER A 499 7.01 24.70 25.04
N ALA A 500 7.64 24.29 23.94
CA ALA A 500 9.05 23.92 23.90
C ALA A 500 9.70 24.43 22.62
N PRO A 501 11.04 24.62 22.58
CA PRO A 501 11.73 25.05 21.37
C PRO A 501 11.44 24.13 20.18
N LEU A 502 11.20 24.72 19.01
CA LEU A 502 10.96 23.99 17.77
C LEU A 502 12.09 22.98 17.50
N GLY A 503 11.75 21.68 17.42
CA GLY A 503 12.70 20.59 17.22
C GLY A 503 13.36 20.00 18.48
N ASP A 504 12.89 20.37 19.67
CA ASP A 504 13.30 19.73 20.94
C ASP A 504 12.96 18.23 20.95
N PRO A 505 13.94 17.32 21.08
CA PRO A 505 13.73 15.88 21.05
C PRO A 505 13.11 15.31 22.32
N ALA A 506 12.97 16.09 23.39
CA ALA A 506 12.34 15.61 24.63
C ALA A 506 10.89 15.15 24.37
N PRO A 507 10.34 14.15 25.07
CA PRO A 507 8.91 13.85 25.00
C PRO A 507 8.08 14.91 25.73
N VAL A 508 6.87 15.21 25.25
CA VAL A 508 5.93 16.11 25.94
C VAL A 508 5.49 15.47 27.27
N PRO A 509 5.68 16.10 28.43
CA PRO A 509 5.47 15.49 29.75
C PRO A 509 3.99 15.50 30.17
N TRP A 510 3.08 15.06 29.30
CA TRP A 510 1.64 15.16 29.52
C TRP A 510 1.13 14.32 30.70
N GLN A 511 1.85 13.25 31.08
CA GLN A 511 1.45 12.34 32.17
C GLN A 511 1.36 13.06 33.52
N ASN A 512 2.22 14.06 33.73
CA ASN A 512 2.23 14.84 34.97
C ASN A 512 1.01 15.76 35.10
N GLU A 513 0.32 16.01 34.00
CA GLU A 513 -0.80 16.94 33.91
C GLU A 513 -2.17 16.24 33.84
N MET A 514 -2.18 14.92 34.00
CA MET A 514 -3.40 14.11 34.02
C MET A 514 -4.36 14.63 35.10
N PRO A 515 -5.65 14.87 34.77
CA PRO A 515 -6.63 15.30 35.76
C PRO A 515 -6.71 14.33 36.94
N GLN A 516 -6.70 14.86 38.17
CA GLN A 516 -6.88 14.02 39.35
C GLN A 516 -8.22 13.28 39.31
N GLY A 517 -8.20 12.00 39.65
CA GLY A 517 -9.41 11.18 39.61
C GLY A 517 -9.75 10.66 38.21
N TYR A 518 -8.80 10.65 37.26
CA TYR A 518 -8.96 10.04 35.94
C TYR A 518 -7.73 9.19 35.57
N HIS A 519 -7.90 8.22 34.68
CA HIS A 519 -6.84 7.41 34.06
C HIS A 519 -7.00 7.39 32.54
N VAL A 520 -5.92 7.06 31.83
CA VAL A 520 -5.90 7.03 30.37
C VAL A 520 -6.45 5.70 29.85
N VAL A 521 -7.34 5.74 28.87
CA VAL A 521 -7.99 4.54 28.31
C VAL A 521 -7.06 3.78 27.37
N THR A 522 -6.26 4.51 26.58
CA THR A 522 -5.28 3.95 25.61
C THR A 522 -4.04 4.83 25.54
N GLN A 523 -2.85 4.25 25.46
CA GLN A 523 -1.59 5.01 25.43
C GLN A 523 -1.55 5.97 24.22
N PRO A 524 -1.51 7.30 24.43
CA PRO A 524 -1.62 8.27 23.34
C PRO A 524 -0.27 8.50 22.67
N THR A 525 -0.29 8.69 21.35
CA THR A 525 0.87 9.20 20.60
C THR A 525 0.72 10.71 20.47
N ILE A 526 1.61 11.47 21.10
CA ILE A 526 1.56 12.94 21.07
C ILE A 526 2.37 13.48 19.90
N VAL A 527 1.68 14.20 19.01
CA VAL A 527 2.30 14.92 17.91
C VAL A 527 2.55 16.35 18.34
N ARG A 528 3.83 16.70 18.46
CA ARG A 528 4.33 18.03 18.82
C ARG A 528 3.84 19.13 17.85
N GLY A 529 3.57 20.32 18.39
CA GLY A 529 3.12 21.51 17.64
C GLY A 529 1.66 21.48 17.17
N ARG A 530 0.84 20.54 17.68
CA ARG A 530 -0.59 20.38 17.34
C ARG A 530 -1.44 20.21 18.59
N SER A 531 -2.76 20.27 18.40
CA SER A 531 -3.72 19.85 19.42
C SER A 531 -3.87 18.32 19.38
N ASN A 532 -3.65 17.67 20.51
CA ASN A 532 -3.75 16.23 20.69
C ASN A 532 -4.83 15.94 21.70
N THR A 533 -5.73 15.01 21.40
CA THR A 533 -6.78 14.59 22.33
C THR A 533 -6.39 13.27 22.99
N ILE A 534 -6.41 13.22 24.32
CA ILE A 534 -6.19 12.02 25.12
C ILE A 534 -7.51 11.62 25.74
N SER A 535 -8.04 10.48 25.34
CA SER A 535 -9.24 9.91 25.96
C SER A 535 -8.92 9.39 27.36
N ILE A 536 -9.61 9.94 28.35
CA ILE A 536 -9.49 9.60 29.77
C ILE A 536 -10.83 9.10 30.31
N ALA A 537 -10.77 8.30 31.37
CA ALA A 537 -11.94 7.83 32.10
C ALA A 537 -11.77 8.09 33.60
N PRO A 538 -12.84 8.38 34.37
CA PRO A 538 -12.74 8.57 35.81
C PRO A 538 -12.08 7.37 36.52
N ASN A 539 -11.32 7.64 37.57
CA ASN A 539 -10.79 6.65 38.49
C ASN A 539 -11.96 6.03 39.24
N ARG A 540 -12.09 4.72 39.11
CA ARG A 540 -13.25 4.00 39.63
C ARG A 540 -13.21 3.93 41.15
N GLN A 541 -14.27 4.41 41.81
CA GLN A 541 -14.43 4.24 43.26
C GLN A 541 -15.05 2.88 43.52
N SER A 542 -14.33 1.99 44.21
CA SER A 542 -14.81 0.64 44.51
C SER A 542 -15.68 0.63 45.78
N TYR A 543 -16.84 -0.01 45.68
CA TYR A 543 -17.72 -0.34 46.78
C TYR A 543 -17.69 -1.84 47.02
N THR A 544 -17.61 -2.27 48.27
CA THR A 544 -17.82 -3.68 48.64
C THR A 544 -19.30 -3.95 48.80
N PHE A 545 -19.73 -5.19 48.60
CA PHE A 545 -21.10 -5.61 48.88
C PHE A 545 -21.12 -7.04 49.38
N THR A 546 -22.16 -7.39 50.13
CA THR A 546 -22.50 -8.79 50.42
C THR A 546 -24.01 -8.98 50.27
N LEU A 547 -24.44 -9.94 49.44
CA LEU A 547 -25.83 -10.35 49.27
C LEU A 547 -26.02 -11.71 49.92
N ILE A 548 -27.10 -11.89 50.67
CA ILE A 548 -27.46 -13.18 51.26
C ILE A 548 -28.88 -13.53 50.80
N PHE A 549 -29.02 -14.54 49.96
CA PHE A 549 -30.31 -15.02 49.48
C PHE A 549 -30.82 -16.14 50.41
N LYS A 550 -32.02 -15.97 50.97
CA LYS A 550 -32.65 -16.92 51.89
C LYS A 550 -33.94 -17.49 51.31
N PHE A 551 -34.15 -18.79 51.47
CA PHE A 551 -35.40 -19.50 51.18
C PHE A 551 -35.85 -20.18 52.47
N ASN A 552 -37.06 -19.87 52.94
CA ASN A 552 -37.56 -20.31 54.24
C ASN A 552 -36.59 -20.01 55.39
N ASN A 553 -36.02 -18.80 55.41
CA ASN A 553 -35.02 -18.31 56.37
C ASN A 553 -33.67 -19.07 56.41
N ASN A 554 -33.47 -20.07 55.57
CA ASN A 554 -32.18 -20.73 55.39
C ASN A 554 -31.41 -20.04 54.26
N GLU A 555 -30.12 -19.77 54.49
CA GLU A 555 -29.22 -19.22 53.48
C GLU A 555 -29.06 -20.21 52.32
N VAL A 556 -29.46 -19.77 51.13
CA VAL A 556 -29.34 -20.52 49.88
C VAL A 556 -28.06 -20.15 49.17
N LYS A 557 -27.66 -18.87 49.24
CA LYS A 557 -26.44 -18.37 48.62
C LYS A 557 -26.01 -17.06 49.27
N ARG A 558 -24.72 -16.94 49.56
CA ARG A 558 -24.07 -15.69 49.95
C ARG A 558 -23.02 -15.32 48.93
N ILE A 559 -23.01 -14.06 48.54
CA ILE A 559 -22.09 -13.53 47.54
C ILE A 559 -21.55 -12.22 48.09
N SER A 560 -20.24 -12.14 48.23
CA SER A 560 -19.54 -10.89 48.52
C SER A 560 -18.69 -10.51 47.33
N GLY A 561 -18.55 -9.22 47.08
CA GLY A 561 -17.75 -8.72 45.98
C GLY A 561 -17.47 -7.24 46.11
N THR A 562 -16.81 -6.73 45.09
CA THR A 562 -16.65 -5.29 44.88
C THR A 562 -17.30 -4.92 43.55
N TYR A 563 -17.85 -3.72 43.47
CA TYR A 563 -18.32 -3.13 42.22
C TYR A 563 -17.96 -1.66 42.22
N TYR A 564 -17.86 -1.08 41.03
CA TYR A 564 -17.45 0.30 40.88
C TYR A 564 -18.66 1.23 40.83
N SER A 565 -18.46 2.49 41.21
CA SER A 565 -19.51 3.51 41.30
C SER A 565 -20.28 3.77 40.00
N ASP A 566 -19.69 3.41 38.87
CA ASP A 566 -20.22 3.51 37.50
C ASP A 566 -20.91 2.23 37.03
N GLU A 567 -20.96 1.17 37.84
CA GLU A 567 -21.67 -0.07 37.54
C GLU A 567 -23.08 -0.07 38.15
N GLU A 568 -24.12 -0.03 37.31
CA GLU A 568 -25.49 -0.33 37.76
C GLU A 568 -25.60 -1.84 38.04
N LYS A 569 -25.80 -2.19 39.31
CA LYS A 569 -25.95 -3.58 39.74
C LYS A 569 -27.39 -3.94 40.03
N ASN A 570 -27.84 -5.04 39.45
CA ASN A 570 -29.15 -5.59 39.71
C ASN A 570 -29.03 -6.89 40.53
N VAL A 571 -29.72 -6.96 41.66
CA VAL A 571 -29.73 -8.12 42.55
C VAL A 571 -30.23 -9.39 41.83
N ASN A 572 -31.10 -9.25 40.81
CA ASN A 572 -31.59 -10.39 40.03
C ASN A 572 -30.47 -11.17 39.33
N GLU A 573 -29.37 -10.51 38.97
CA GLU A 573 -28.19 -11.15 38.36
C GLU A 573 -27.51 -12.13 39.33
N TYR A 574 -27.75 -11.96 40.63
CA TYR A 574 -27.10 -12.71 41.70
C TYR A 574 -28.02 -13.75 42.36
N VAL A 575 -29.32 -13.75 42.04
CA VAL A 575 -30.31 -14.70 42.57
C VAL A 575 -29.94 -16.13 42.13
N PRO A 576 -29.97 -17.13 43.04
CA PRO A 576 -29.61 -18.50 42.69
C PRO A 576 -30.54 -19.12 41.64
N GLN A 577 -29.97 -19.88 40.70
CA GLN A 577 -30.73 -20.61 39.69
C GLN A 577 -31.79 -21.52 40.33
N GLY A 578 -33.01 -21.51 39.77
CA GLY A 578 -34.17 -22.21 40.34
C GLY A 578 -34.94 -21.41 41.39
N TYR A 579 -34.50 -20.19 41.70
CA TYR A 579 -35.18 -19.26 42.58
C TYR A 579 -35.41 -17.90 41.90
N LYS A 580 -36.41 -17.16 42.36
CA LYS A 580 -36.64 -15.73 42.03
C LYS A 580 -36.76 -14.93 43.32
N LEU A 581 -36.49 -13.62 43.29
CA LEU A 581 -36.78 -12.75 44.45
C LEU A 581 -38.25 -12.89 44.84
N ALA A 582 -38.51 -13.04 46.13
CA ALA A 582 -39.87 -13.05 46.67
C ALA A 582 -40.55 -11.68 46.45
N ASN A 583 -39.76 -10.59 46.53
CA ASN A 583 -40.19 -9.26 46.14
C ASN A 583 -39.32 -8.72 44.98
N PRO A 584 -39.84 -8.70 43.74
CA PRO A 584 -39.11 -8.23 42.57
C PRO A 584 -38.68 -6.76 42.63
N SER A 585 -39.36 -5.90 43.41
CA SER A 585 -38.99 -4.48 43.52
C SER A 585 -37.64 -4.27 44.21
N GLN A 586 -37.15 -5.26 44.97
CA GLN A 586 -35.85 -5.20 45.64
C GLN A 586 -34.67 -5.46 44.69
N ALA A 587 -34.95 -5.79 43.43
CA ALA A 587 -33.96 -6.06 42.40
C ALA A 587 -32.96 -4.90 42.19
N THR A 588 -33.40 -3.66 42.39
CA THR A 588 -32.57 -2.46 42.20
C THR A 588 -31.91 -1.97 43.49
N GLU A 589 -32.19 -2.59 44.64
CA GLU A 589 -31.74 -2.10 45.95
C GLU A 589 -30.38 -2.65 46.38
N PHE A 590 -29.40 -2.62 45.48
CA PHE A 590 -28.07 -3.20 45.66
C PHE A 590 -27.26 -2.47 46.77
N PRO A 591 -26.70 -3.19 47.77
CA PRO A 591 -26.00 -2.54 48.88
C PRO A 591 -24.65 -1.94 48.45
N ARG A 592 -24.31 -0.77 49.01
CA ARG A 592 -23.00 -0.10 48.88
C ARG A 592 -22.26 -0.18 50.22
N ASN A 593 -21.08 -0.81 50.24
CA ASN A 593 -20.27 -1.07 51.43
C ASN A 593 -21.04 -1.75 52.58
N ALA A 594 -21.99 -2.61 52.24
CA ALA A 594 -22.91 -3.21 53.21
C ALA A 594 -23.32 -4.64 52.83
N THR A 595 -23.86 -5.35 53.82
CA THR A 595 -24.50 -6.66 53.67
C THR A 595 -26.01 -6.49 53.60
N LYS A 596 -26.67 -7.17 52.67
CA LYS A 596 -28.13 -7.17 52.55
C LYS A 596 -28.70 -8.56 52.27
N GLU A 597 -29.78 -8.88 52.96
CA GLU A 597 -30.47 -10.17 52.82
C GLU A 597 -31.70 -10.04 51.91
N TYR A 598 -31.91 -11.04 51.06
CA TYR A 598 -33.03 -11.11 50.12
C TYR A 598 -33.76 -12.44 50.27
N GLN A 599 -35.07 -12.39 50.39
CA GLN A 599 -35.90 -13.61 50.38
C GLN A 599 -36.16 -14.03 48.94
N VAL A 600 -36.04 -15.33 48.65
CA VAL A 600 -36.25 -15.92 47.33
C VAL A 600 -37.31 -17.02 47.39
N VAL A 601 -37.93 -17.37 46.25
CA VAL A 601 -38.92 -18.46 46.11
C VAL A 601 -38.58 -19.36 44.92
N LYS A 602 -38.88 -20.66 44.99
CA LYS A 602 -38.57 -21.63 43.92
C LYS A 602 -39.44 -21.41 42.67
N VAL A 603 -38.82 -21.53 41.49
CA VAL A 603 -39.50 -21.44 40.19
C VAL A 603 -39.80 -22.86 39.69
N VAL A 604 -41.07 -23.17 39.41
CA VAL A 604 -41.52 -24.46 38.86
C VAL A 604 -41.84 -24.27 37.38
N ASN A 605 -41.12 -24.93 36.47
CA ASN A 605 -41.23 -24.73 35.02
C ASN A 605 -41.90 -25.91 34.30
N SER A 606 -42.72 -25.58 33.30
CA SER A 606 -43.25 -26.47 32.26
C SER A 606 -42.62 -26.13 30.88
N ASN A 607 -41.88 -27.10 30.31
CA ASN A 607 -41.49 -27.40 28.89
C ASN A 607 -41.19 -26.27 27.86
N ASN A 608 -39.94 -26.17 27.35
CA ASN A 608 -39.36 -26.58 26.02
C ASN A 608 -39.46 -25.49 24.91
N ASN A 609 -38.46 -24.99 24.16
CA ASN A 609 -37.06 -25.36 23.78
C ASN A 609 -36.30 -24.06 23.29
N PRO A 610 -35.04 -24.05 22.79
CA PRO A 610 -33.90 -23.36 23.43
C PRO A 610 -33.27 -22.18 22.64
N GLU A 611 -32.81 -21.17 23.37
CA GLU A 611 -31.97 -20.06 22.89
C GLU A 611 -30.62 -20.09 23.60
N VAL A 612 -29.57 -19.66 22.89
CA VAL A 612 -28.15 -19.89 23.18
C VAL A 612 -27.68 -19.11 24.41
N THR A 613 -27.35 -19.84 25.49
CA THR A 613 -26.62 -19.36 26.68
C THR A 613 -25.10 -19.32 26.45
N PRO A 614 -24.37 -18.34 27.04
CA PRO A 614 -22.93 -18.43 27.27
C PRO A 614 -22.59 -19.64 28.17
N PRO A 615 -21.38 -20.21 28.10
CA PRO A 615 -21.04 -21.44 28.81
C PRO A 615 -21.09 -21.24 30.32
N ASN A 616 -22.21 -21.63 30.92
CA ASN A 616 -22.32 -21.96 32.32
C ASN A 616 -21.57 -23.28 32.53
N ARG A 617 -20.68 -23.35 33.52
CA ARG A 617 -20.03 -24.58 34.00
C ARG A 617 -21.12 -25.61 34.30
N ARG A 618 -21.37 -26.52 33.35
CA ARG A 618 -22.21 -27.70 33.58
C ARG A 618 -21.47 -28.60 34.55
N ASN A 619 -22.22 -29.16 35.49
CA ASN A 619 -21.84 -30.41 36.14
C ASN A 619 -21.33 -31.37 35.07
N ASP A 620 -20.11 -31.88 35.25
CA ASP A 620 -19.42 -32.77 34.33
C ASP A 620 -20.31 -33.98 34.01
N GLU A 621 -20.95 -33.99 32.84
CA GLU A 621 -21.26 -35.26 32.21
C GLU A 621 -19.91 -35.95 31.99
N PRO A 622 -19.73 -37.21 32.44
CA PRO A 622 -18.48 -37.91 32.23
C PRO A 622 -18.15 -37.91 30.74
N VAL A 623 -16.94 -37.49 30.40
CA VAL A 623 -16.48 -37.48 29.01
C VAL A 623 -16.48 -38.92 28.50
N ASP A 624 -17.34 -39.21 27.53
CA ASP A 624 -17.33 -40.49 26.84
C ASP A 624 -16.22 -40.48 25.80
N VAL A 625 -15.03 -40.91 26.25
CA VAL A 625 -13.82 -41.01 25.43
C VAL A 625 -14.07 -41.88 24.19
N ASN A 626 -14.89 -42.93 24.28
CA ASN A 626 -15.20 -43.80 23.13
C ASN A 626 -16.05 -43.07 22.10
N LYS A 627 -17.02 -42.26 22.56
CA LYS A 627 -17.81 -41.40 21.68
C LYS A 627 -16.93 -40.36 21.00
N ALA A 628 -16.01 -39.70 21.71
CA ALA A 628 -15.07 -38.74 21.11
C ALA A 628 -14.15 -39.40 20.06
N LEU A 629 -13.64 -40.61 20.36
CA LEU A 629 -12.80 -41.39 19.43
C LEU A 629 -13.58 -41.89 18.21
N SER A 630 -14.86 -42.22 18.34
CA SER A 630 -15.70 -42.61 17.20
C SER A 630 -15.82 -41.50 16.13
N LYS A 631 -15.60 -40.24 16.53
CA LYS A 631 -15.59 -39.06 15.66
C LYS A 631 -14.23 -38.76 15.02
N GLU A 632 -13.17 -39.52 15.32
CA GLU A 632 -11.79 -39.27 14.81
C GLU A 632 -11.75 -39.26 13.27
N GLY A 633 -12.62 -40.04 12.64
CA GLY A 633 -12.71 -40.18 11.19
C GLY A 633 -11.72 -41.20 10.63
N GLN A 634 -11.47 -41.15 9.32
CA GLN A 634 -10.53 -42.06 8.67
C GLN A 634 -9.09 -41.75 9.10
N ARG A 635 -8.33 -42.81 9.38
CA ARG A 635 -6.88 -42.70 9.63
C ARG A 635 -6.15 -42.16 8.41
N VAL A 636 -5.09 -41.38 8.66
CA VAL A 636 -4.24 -40.83 7.62
C VAL A 636 -3.33 -41.91 7.07
N ASP A 637 -3.37 -42.11 5.74
CA ASP A 637 -2.44 -42.94 4.97
C ASP A 637 -1.71 -42.07 3.95
N LEU A 638 -0.40 -41.88 4.17
CA LEU A 638 0.45 -41.05 3.32
C LEU A 638 0.67 -41.64 1.92
N ASN A 639 0.50 -42.96 1.75
CA ASN A 639 0.67 -43.62 0.46
C ASN A 639 -0.56 -43.47 -0.44
N ASN A 640 -1.69 -43.01 0.11
CA ASN A 640 -2.96 -42.89 -0.61
C ASN A 640 -3.58 -41.50 -0.44
N LEU A 641 -2.75 -40.45 -0.40
CA LEU A 641 -3.24 -39.07 -0.40
C LEU A 641 -3.79 -38.74 -1.80
N ASN A 642 -5.10 -38.58 -1.89
CA ASN A 642 -5.75 -38.09 -3.11
C ASN A 642 -5.51 -36.58 -3.26
N ILE A 643 -4.34 -36.21 -3.79
CA ILE A 643 -3.97 -34.83 -4.10
C ILE A 643 -4.32 -34.57 -5.57
N PRO A 644 -5.28 -33.67 -5.88
CA PRO A 644 -5.69 -33.46 -7.26
C PRO A 644 -4.53 -32.89 -8.08
N THR A 645 -4.18 -33.56 -9.17
CA THR A 645 -3.24 -33.03 -10.17
C THR A 645 -3.97 -32.06 -11.09
N LYS A 646 -3.34 -30.93 -11.39
CA LYS A 646 -3.91 -29.96 -12.34
C LYS A 646 -3.91 -30.55 -13.76
N PRO A 647 -4.93 -30.29 -14.59
CA PRO A 647 -4.89 -30.64 -16.00
C PRO A 647 -3.66 -30.06 -16.69
N GLY A 648 -3.00 -30.84 -17.53
CA GLY A 648 -1.89 -30.36 -18.35
C GLY A 648 -2.32 -29.27 -19.34
N LEU A 649 -1.34 -28.62 -20.00
CA LEU A 649 -1.64 -27.64 -21.05
C LEU A 649 -2.54 -28.27 -22.14
N PRO A 650 -3.52 -27.51 -22.68
CA PRO A 650 -4.31 -27.96 -23.82
C PRO A 650 -3.39 -28.43 -24.94
N GLN A 651 -3.56 -29.66 -25.37
CA GLN A 651 -2.72 -30.24 -26.41
C GLN A 651 -3.24 -29.78 -27.78
N PRO A 652 -2.39 -29.18 -28.64
CA PRO A 652 -2.78 -28.88 -30.01
C PRO A 652 -3.05 -30.19 -30.75
N LYS A 653 -3.84 -30.11 -31.82
CA LYS A 653 -4.10 -31.27 -32.68
C LYS A 653 -2.78 -31.73 -33.30
N LYS A 654 -2.37 -32.96 -32.96
CA LYS A 654 -1.12 -33.54 -33.48
C LYS A 654 -1.41 -34.40 -34.71
N THR A 655 -0.52 -34.32 -35.68
CA THR A 655 -0.58 -35.18 -36.88
C THR A 655 0.16 -36.48 -36.61
N VAL A 656 -0.50 -37.62 -36.82
CA VAL A 656 0.14 -38.94 -36.67
C VAL A 656 1.13 -39.17 -37.81
N LEU A 657 2.29 -39.78 -37.50
CA LEU A 657 3.29 -40.10 -38.53
C LEU A 657 2.77 -41.15 -39.52
N THR A 658 2.98 -40.87 -40.79
CA THR A 658 2.74 -41.81 -41.90
C THR A 658 3.74 -42.96 -41.88
N ALA A 659 3.40 -44.07 -42.54
CA ALA A 659 4.32 -45.22 -42.67
C ALA A 659 5.65 -44.85 -43.35
N ALA A 660 5.62 -43.95 -44.34
CA ALA A 660 6.82 -43.47 -45.03
C ALA A 660 7.73 -42.64 -44.10
N GLU A 661 7.15 -41.76 -43.28
CA GLU A 661 7.91 -40.97 -42.29
C GLU A 661 8.55 -41.86 -41.22
N LYS A 662 7.81 -42.86 -40.71
CA LYS A 662 8.37 -43.86 -39.79
C LYS A 662 9.55 -44.59 -40.42
N GLN A 663 9.43 -44.99 -41.69
CA GLN A 663 10.51 -45.67 -42.40
C GLN A 663 11.74 -44.78 -42.57
N LYS A 664 11.55 -43.51 -42.94
CA LYS A 664 12.65 -42.53 -43.03
C LYS A 664 13.42 -42.40 -41.71
N ILE A 665 12.73 -42.37 -40.57
CA ILE A 665 13.38 -42.33 -39.25
C ILE A 665 14.17 -43.62 -38.99
N ARG A 666 13.59 -44.79 -39.31
CA ARG A 666 14.32 -46.06 -39.18
C ARG A 666 15.58 -46.08 -40.03
N ASP A 667 15.51 -45.60 -41.26
CA ASP A 667 16.64 -45.56 -42.18
C ASP A 667 17.74 -44.60 -41.68
N GLN A 668 17.35 -43.41 -41.17
CA GLN A 668 18.26 -42.43 -40.58
C GLN A 668 18.98 -43.00 -39.34
N VAL A 669 18.23 -43.59 -38.41
CA VAL A 669 18.79 -44.16 -37.18
C VAL A 669 19.72 -45.34 -37.48
N ASN A 670 19.29 -46.27 -38.34
CA ASN A 670 20.13 -47.40 -38.76
C ASN A 670 21.37 -46.94 -39.52
N GLY A 671 21.26 -45.89 -40.34
CA GLY A 671 22.39 -45.26 -41.02
C GLY A 671 23.45 -44.76 -40.03
N PHE A 672 23.02 -44.02 -39.01
CA PHE A 672 23.94 -43.49 -38.00
C PHE A 672 24.55 -44.61 -37.15
N VAL A 673 23.76 -45.60 -36.72
CA VAL A 673 24.27 -46.77 -35.98
C VAL A 673 25.35 -47.52 -36.78
N ARG A 674 25.12 -47.76 -38.08
CA ARG A 674 26.14 -48.36 -38.97
C ARG A 674 27.41 -47.51 -39.05
N LEU A 675 27.27 -46.19 -39.05
CA LEU A 675 28.41 -45.29 -39.06
C LEU A 675 29.21 -45.36 -37.75
N LEU A 676 28.53 -45.46 -36.60
CA LEU A 676 29.16 -45.67 -35.28
C LEU A 676 29.90 -47.02 -35.19
N ASP A 677 29.38 -48.05 -35.85
CA ASP A 677 29.99 -49.38 -35.95
C ASP A 677 31.22 -49.44 -36.85
N SER A 678 31.42 -48.42 -37.68
CA SER A 678 32.63 -48.33 -38.50
C SER A 678 33.87 -48.10 -37.64
N ASN A 679 34.99 -48.69 -38.01
CA ASN A 679 36.28 -48.39 -37.37
C ASN A 679 36.90 -47.07 -37.85
N VAL A 680 36.30 -46.41 -38.84
CA VAL A 680 36.82 -45.21 -39.49
C VAL A 680 36.67 -44.00 -38.56
N GLU A 681 37.56 -43.02 -38.73
CA GLU A 681 37.44 -41.71 -38.08
C GLU A 681 36.31 -40.92 -38.75
N LEU A 682 35.33 -40.46 -37.97
CA LEU A 682 34.20 -39.71 -38.52
C LEU A 682 34.62 -38.30 -38.87
N THR A 683 34.05 -37.75 -39.94
CA THR A 683 34.26 -36.37 -40.40
C THR A 683 32.94 -35.60 -40.35
N VAL A 684 33.00 -34.28 -40.49
CA VAL A 684 31.80 -33.44 -40.64
C VAL A 684 30.92 -33.96 -41.78
N GLU A 685 31.53 -34.34 -42.90
CA GLU A 685 30.83 -34.87 -44.08
C GLU A 685 30.07 -36.17 -43.78
N ASN A 686 30.64 -37.05 -42.94
CA ASN A 686 29.95 -38.27 -42.54
C ASN A 686 28.72 -37.99 -41.67
N LEU A 687 28.64 -36.83 -41.00
CA LEU A 687 27.58 -36.50 -40.06
C LEU A 687 26.51 -35.55 -40.63
N ARG A 688 26.78 -34.87 -41.75
CA ARG A 688 25.86 -33.86 -42.33
C ARG A 688 24.44 -34.38 -42.54
N GLU A 689 24.30 -35.60 -43.07
CA GLU A 689 22.98 -36.18 -43.36
C GLU A 689 22.18 -36.56 -42.11
N PHE A 690 22.85 -36.78 -40.97
CA PHE A 690 22.23 -37.19 -39.71
C PHE A 690 21.89 -36.00 -38.82
N PHE A 691 22.67 -34.91 -38.91
CA PHE A 691 22.53 -33.69 -38.11
C PHE A 691 22.34 -32.45 -39.00
N PRO A 692 21.34 -32.43 -39.90
CA PRO A 692 21.20 -31.38 -40.92
C PRO A 692 21.06 -29.97 -40.31
N HIS A 693 20.37 -29.86 -39.17
CA HIS A 693 20.18 -28.58 -38.48
C HIS A 693 21.49 -27.93 -38.01
N ASP A 694 22.37 -28.68 -37.33
CA ASP A 694 23.67 -28.15 -36.90
C ASP A 694 24.62 -27.92 -38.09
N THR A 695 24.37 -28.58 -39.22
CA THR A 695 25.12 -28.36 -40.46
C THR A 695 24.81 -26.99 -41.08
N GLU A 696 23.56 -26.55 -40.99
CA GLU A 696 23.07 -25.30 -41.57
C GLU A 696 23.26 -24.10 -40.64
N GLU A 697 23.12 -24.28 -39.33
CA GLU A 697 23.14 -23.17 -38.36
C GLU A 697 24.49 -22.97 -37.64
N ASP A 698 25.29 -24.02 -37.42
CA ASP A 698 26.51 -23.94 -36.58
C ASP A 698 27.51 -25.07 -36.87
N GLU A 699 28.19 -24.99 -38.01
CA GLU A 699 29.18 -26.00 -38.44
C GLU A 699 30.32 -26.21 -37.43
N ILE A 700 30.66 -25.19 -36.64
CA ILE A 700 31.70 -25.25 -35.58
C ILE A 700 31.28 -26.23 -34.48
N ARG A 701 29.99 -26.27 -34.13
CA ARG A 701 29.46 -27.23 -33.17
C ARG A 701 29.56 -28.66 -33.69
N LEU A 702 29.26 -28.87 -34.98
CA LEU A 702 29.39 -30.16 -35.63
C LEU A 702 30.86 -30.62 -35.69
N GLU A 703 31.80 -29.72 -36.00
CA GLU A 703 33.24 -30.01 -35.92
C GLU A 703 33.69 -30.42 -34.51
N SER A 704 33.20 -29.70 -33.50
CA SER A 704 33.54 -29.98 -32.09
C SER A 704 32.96 -31.32 -31.63
N TYR A 705 31.78 -31.68 -32.13
CA TYR A 705 31.17 -33.00 -31.92
C TYR A 705 31.95 -34.12 -32.62
N VAL A 706 32.42 -33.89 -33.85
CA VAL A 706 33.30 -34.83 -34.57
C VAL A 706 34.60 -35.09 -33.81
N ARG A 707 35.20 -34.06 -33.20
CA ARG A 707 36.38 -34.26 -32.34
C ARG A 707 36.03 -35.10 -31.12
N TRP A 708 34.87 -34.88 -30.51
CA TRP A 708 34.41 -35.64 -29.35
C TRP A 708 34.12 -37.11 -29.68
N ILE A 709 33.34 -37.40 -30.72
CA ILE A 709 32.97 -38.77 -31.13
C ILE A 709 34.17 -39.64 -31.54
N ASN A 710 35.28 -39.00 -31.91
CA ASN A 710 36.55 -39.65 -32.22
C ASN A 710 37.51 -39.72 -31.02
N GLY A 711 37.10 -39.32 -29.81
CA GLY A 711 37.92 -39.33 -28.60
C GLY A 711 39.00 -38.23 -28.54
N LYS A 712 38.96 -37.25 -29.45
CA LYS A 712 39.96 -36.18 -29.61
C LYS A 712 39.59 -34.89 -28.85
N SER A 713 38.43 -34.82 -28.20
CA SER A 713 38.02 -33.66 -27.39
C SER A 713 38.75 -33.59 -26.04
N THR A 714 38.84 -32.39 -25.47
CA THR A 714 39.29 -32.11 -24.10
C THR A 714 38.16 -32.12 -23.08
N LEU A 715 36.89 -32.20 -23.52
CA LEU A 715 35.72 -32.25 -22.65
C LEU A 715 35.74 -33.52 -21.79
N GLN A 716 35.56 -33.34 -20.49
CA GLN A 716 35.42 -34.43 -19.52
C GLN A 716 33.94 -34.69 -19.26
N THR A 717 33.53 -35.94 -19.31
CA THR A 717 32.17 -36.36 -18.92
C THR A 717 32.26 -36.96 -17.52
N TYR A 718 31.55 -36.36 -16.56
CA TYR A 718 31.62 -36.72 -15.13
C TYR A 718 33.06 -36.74 -14.56
N GLY A 719 33.90 -35.78 -14.95
CA GLY A 719 35.28 -35.65 -14.44
C GLY A 719 36.28 -36.66 -14.99
N ARG A 720 35.92 -37.45 -16.02
CA ARG A 720 36.87 -38.29 -16.76
C ARG A 720 36.73 -38.14 -18.27
N LYS A 721 37.81 -38.41 -19.00
CA LYS A 721 37.80 -38.46 -20.46
C LYS A 721 37.31 -39.84 -20.91
N LEU A 722 36.29 -39.88 -21.76
CA LEU A 722 35.78 -41.11 -22.38
C LEU A 722 36.62 -41.48 -23.60
N THR A 723 36.80 -42.77 -23.86
CA THR A 723 37.44 -43.24 -25.11
C THR A 723 36.48 -43.14 -26.29
N LYS A 724 37.02 -43.24 -27.52
CA LYS A 724 36.22 -43.30 -28.76
C LYS A 724 35.19 -44.43 -28.69
N GLU A 725 35.59 -45.59 -28.18
CA GLU A 725 34.76 -46.80 -28.11
C GLU A 725 33.64 -46.65 -27.08
N GLU A 726 33.92 -46.04 -25.91
CA GLU A 726 32.91 -45.73 -24.90
C GLU A 726 31.86 -44.75 -25.45
N ILE A 727 32.30 -43.65 -26.08
CA ILE A 727 31.41 -42.65 -26.65
C ILE A 727 30.51 -43.26 -27.72
N ARG A 728 31.09 -44.00 -28.69
CA ARG A 728 30.31 -44.62 -29.78
C ARG A 728 29.37 -45.71 -29.27
N ARG A 729 29.74 -46.44 -28.22
CA ARG A 729 28.87 -47.42 -27.57
C ARG A 729 27.64 -46.74 -26.96
N ASP A 730 27.82 -45.66 -26.21
CA ASP A 730 26.71 -44.96 -25.56
C ASP A 730 25.76 -44.31 -26.58
N LEU A 731 26.32 -43.75 -27.66
CA LEU A 731 25.54 -43.26 -28.79
C LEU A 731 24.76 -44.39 -29.47
N ARG A 732 25.39 -45.54 -29.71
CA ARG A 732 24.74 -46.69 -30.33
C ARG A 732 23.53 -47.15 -29.51
N ILE A 733 23.70 -47.27 -28.19
CA ILE A 733 22.61 -47.66 -27.28
C ILE A 733 21.45 -46.67 -27.42
N GLY A 734 21.74 -45.38 -27.26
CA GLY A 734 20.72 -44.32 -27.35
C GLY A 734 19.95 -44.27 -28.67
N TRP A 735 20.67 -44.39 -29.78
CA TRP A 735 20.07 -44.40 -31.11
C TRP A 735 19.29 -45.67 -31.40
N THR A 736 19.75 -46.82 -30.90
CA THR A 736 18.97 -48.08 -30.99
C THR A 736 17.68 -48.00 -30.17
N ASP A 737 17.74 -47.43 -28.96
CA ASP A 737 16.57 -47.26 -28.09
C ASP A 737 15.50 -46.34 -28.72
N ALA A 738 15.91 -45.37 -29.54
CA ALA A 738 14.97 -44.56 -30.30
C ALA A 738 14.10 -45.38 -31.27
N LEU A 739 14.62 -46.47 -31.85
CA LEU A 739 13.79 -47.38 -32.68
C LEU A 739 12.72 -48.08 -31.85
N ASN A 740 13.05 -48.46 -30.62
CA ASN A 740 12.10 -49.08 -29.69
C ASN A 740 11.00 -48.08 -29.27
N TYR A 741 11.33 -46.79 -29.19
CA TYR A 741 10.39 -45.73 -28.83
C TYR A 741 9.58 -45.18 -30.03
N LEU A 742 10.01 -45.42 -31.27
CA LEU A 742 9.43 -44.82 -32.48
C LEU A 742 7.91 -45.01 -32.58
N GLU A 743 7.38 -46.20 -32.28
CA GLU A 743 5.93 -46.42 -32.39
C GLU A 743 5.13 -45.65 -31.33
N THR A 744 5.67 -45.53 -30.11
CA THR A 744 5.10 -44.72 -29.02
C THR A 744 5.13 -43.24 -29.37
N ALA A 745 6.27 -42.74 -29.86
CA ALA A 745 6.41 -41.37 -30.34
C ALA A 745 5.43 -41.07 -31.49
N ALA A 746 5.33 -41.98 -32.46
CA ALA A 746 4.46 -41.82 -33.61
C ALA A 746 2.97 -41.81 -33.28
N ALA A 747 2.54 -42.65 -32.32
CA ALA A 747 1.17 -42.65 -31.82
C ALA A 747 0.78 -41.30 -31.18
N THR A 748 1.78 -40.56 -30.67
CA THR A 748 1.59 -39.22 -30.10
C THR A 748 2.00 -38.08 -31.05
N GLY A 749 2.26 -38.39 -32.34
CA GLY A 749 2.62 -37.41 -33.37
C GLY A 749 4.01 -36.78 -33.23
N GLN A 750 4.89 -37.35 -32.41
CA GLN A 750 6.26 -36.86 -32.22
C GLN A 750 7.20 -37.32 -33.33
N ILE A 751 8.11 -36.45 -33.76
CA ILE A 751 9.19 -36.76 -34.70
C ILE A 751 10.55 -36.80 -33.98
N LEU A 752 11.53 -37.42 -34.63
CA LEU A 752 12.90 -37.44 -34.17
C LEU A 752 13.61 -36.11 -34.50
N HIS A 753 14.12 -35.43 -33.48
CA HIS A 753 15.00 -34.28 -33.57
C HIS A 753 16.43 -34.74 -33.31
N THR A 754 17.34 -34.39 -34.23
CA THR A 754 18.74 -34.82 -34.22
C THR A 754 19.70 -33.65 -34.06
N ASN A 755 19.40 -32.74 -33.13
CA ASN A 755 20.27 -31.60 -32.84
C ASN A 755 21.36 -31.95 -31.82
N ILE A 756 22.56 -31.39 -31.98
CA ILE A 756 23.70 -31.59 -31.08
C ILE A 756 23.58 -30.62 -29.90
N MET A 757 23.35 -31.16 -28.70
CA MET A 757 23.35 -30.34 -27.47
C MET A 757 24.68 -30.49 -26.74
N ALA A 758 25.35 -29.36 -26.47
CA ALA A 758 26.59 -29.32 -25.70
C ALA A 758 26.36 -28.70 -24.31
N SER A 759 27.06 -29.22 -23.31
CA SER A 759 27.14 -28.67 -21.97
C SER A 759 28.57 -28.77 -21.43
N GLU A 760 28.83 -28.14 -20.28
CA GLU A 760 30.10 -28.28 -19.56
C GLU A 760 30.40 -29.74 -19.14
N TRP A 761 29.37 -30.60 -19.10
CA TRP A 761 29.47 -32.02 -18.75
C TRP A 761 29.63 -32.94 -19.97
N GLY A 762 29.73 -32.38 -21.19
CA GLY A 762 29.84 -33.10 -22.45
C GLY A 762 28.65 -32.88 -23.39
N TYR A 763 28.57 -33.69 -24.45
CA TYR A 763 27.50 -33.63 -25.43
C TYR A 763 26.33 -34.55 -25.07
N ASN A 764 25.12 -34.01 -24.96
CA ASN A 764 23.90 -34.80 -24.94
C ASN A 764 23.42 -34.99 -26.39
N THR A 765 23.51 -36.21 -26.87
CA THR A 765 23.23 -36.58 -28.27
C THR A 765 22.33 -37.81 -28.37
N GLN A 766 21.61 -38.07 -27.27
CA GLN A 766 20.48 -38.99 -27.28
C GLN A 766 19.41 -38.45 -28.23
N PRO A 767 18.76 -39.28 -29.05
CA PRO A 767 17.73 -38.80 -29.96
C PRO A 767 16.56 -38.18 -29.19
N ILE A 768 16.15 -36.98 -29.59
CA ILE A 768 15.11 -36.22 -28.88
C ILE A 768 13.80 -36.36 -29.63
N TRP A 769 12.73 -36.73 -28.94
CA TRP A 769 11.39 -36.82 -29.52
C TRP A 769 10.59 -35.57 -29.20
N GLY A 770 10.08 -34.92 -30.24
CA GLY A 770 9.42 -33.63 -30.09
C GLY A 770 8.31 -33.41 -31.11
N PRO A 771 7.51 -32.36 -30.95
CA PRO A 771 6.50 -31.98 -31.94
C PRO A 771 7.16 -31.65 -33.29
N ARG A 772 6.41 -31.83 -34.39
CA ARG A 772 6.89 -31.58 -35.75
C ARG A 772 7.15 -30.12 -36.05
N SER A 773 6.40 -29.24 -35.40
CA SER A 773 6.46 -27.80 -35.58
C SER A 773 6.06 -27.08 -34.31
N ASP A 774 6.35 -25.78 -34.27
CA ASP A 774 5.91 -24.88 -33.19
C ASP A 774 4.37 -24.87 -33.03
N ALA A 775 3.61 -25.10 -34.12
CA ALA A 775 2.14 -25.17 -34.09
C ALA A 775 1.60 -26.41 -33.35
N GLU A 776 2.35 -27.51 -33.36
CA GLU A 776 2.02 -28.75 -32.64
C GLU A 776 2.65 -28.81 -31.24
N ASN A 777 3.40 -27.78 -30.85
CA ASN A 777 4.03 -27.68 -29.54
C ASN A 777 3.14 -26.92 -28.56
N ALA A 778 2.52 -27.63 -27.62
CA ALA A 778 1.63 -27.05 -26.61
C ALA A 778 2.30 -25.94 -25.78
N VAL A 779 3.61 -26.07 -25.50
CA VAL A 779 4.37 -25.07 -24.71
C VAL A 779 4.59 -23.81 -25.54
N VAL A 780 5.00 -23.95 -26.80
CA VAL A 780 5.22 -22.80 -27.69
C VAL A 780 3.90 -22.07 -27.96
N GLN A 781 2.81 -22.80 -28.25
CA GLN A 781 1.50 -22.19 -28.44
C GLN A 781 1.01 -21.47 -27.17
N TRP A 782 1.31 -22.03 -25.99
CA TRP A 782 1.04 -21.35 -24.73
C TRP A 782 1.87 -20.07 -24.60
N GLU A 783 3.19 -20.10 -24.85
CA GLU A 783 4.06 -18.92 -24.77
C GLU A 783 3.61 -17.82 -25.74
N ILE A 784 3.26 -18.16 -26.98
CA ILE A 784 2.67 -17.23 -27.95
C ILE A 784 1.42 -16.59 -27.35
N LYS A 785 0.45 -17.38 -26.86
CA LYS A 785 -0.77 -16.85 -26.25
C LYS A 785 -0.51 -15.94 -25.05
N GLN A 786 0.51 -16.23 -24.24
CA GLN A 786 0.93 -15.36 -23.13
C GLN A 786 1.46 -14.01 -23.67
N ASN A 787 2.29 -14.04 -24.71
CA ASN A 787 2.84 -12.82 -25.33
C ASN A 787 1.74 -11.97 -26.00
N GLU A 788 0.76 -12.60 -26.64
CA GLU A 788 -0.38 -11.90 -27.24
C GLU A 788 -1.27 -11.20 -26.20
N SER A 789 -1.30 -11.74 -24.97
CA SER A 789 -2.09 -11.20 -23.85
C SER A 789 -1.48 -9.95 -23.20
N LEU A 790 -0.23 -9.60 -23.52
CA LEU A 790 0.43 -8.41 -22.97
C LEU A 790 -0.22 -7.11 -23.48
N THR A 791 -0.18 -6.04 -22.68
CA THR A 791 -0.56 -4.69 -23.12
C THR A 791 0.21 -4.29 -24.38
N LEU A 792 1.53 -4.48 -24.37
CA LEU A 792 2.42 -4.38 -25.54
C LEU A 792 2.69 -5.78 -26.12
N GLY A 793 1.62 -6.42 -26.60
CA GLY A 793 1.65 -7.80 -27.10
C GLY A 793 2.27 -7.98 -28.48
N ASN A 794 2.64 -9.22 -28.77
CA ASN A 794 3.21 -9.69 -30.03
C ASN A 794 3.02 -11.21 -30.16
N SER A 795 3.29 -11.77 -31.34
CA SER A 795 3.19 -13.22 -31.61
C SER A 795 4.56 -13.92 -31.59
N SER A 796 5.54 -13.39 -30.86
CA SER A 796 6.82 -14.07 -30.64
C SER A 796 6.58 -15.39 -29.93
N LYS A 797 7.32 -16.42 -30.34
CA LYS A 797 7.29 -17.73 -29.67
C LYS A 797 8.05 -17.76 -28.36
N TRP A 798 8.85 -16.74 -28.06
CA TRP A 798 9.66 -16.65 -26.86
C TRP A 798 9.21 -15.50 -25.98
N GLN A 799 9.20 -15.73 -24.68
CA GLN A 799 9.01 -14.67 -23.70
C GLN A 799 10.16 -13.66 -23.69
N ARG A 800 9.94 -12.47 -23.11
CA ARG A 800 10.99 -11.48 -22.89
C ARG A 800 12.13 -12.08 -22.06
N ASP A 801 13.36 -11.92 -22.52
CA ASP A 801 14.55 -12.27 -21.75
C ASP A 801 14.80 -11.25 -20.60
N PRO A 802 15.61 -11.62 -19.59
CA PRO A 802 15.84 -10.77 -18.43
C PRO A 802 16.34 -9.35 -18.74
N GLN A 803 17.15 -9.17 -19.78
CA GLN A 803 17.69 -7.86 -20.14
C GLN A 803 16.58 -6.99 -20.74
N LYS A 804 15.76 -7.55 -21.64
CA LYS A 804 14.60 -6.84 -22.19
C LYS A 804 13.61 -6.41 -21.11
N ILE A 805 13.43 -7.20 -20.05
CA ILE A 805 12.57 -6.83 -18.90
C ILE A 805 13.13 -5.58 -18.20
N ILE A 806 14.41 -5.56 -17.83
CA ILE A 806 15.06 -4.40 -17.18
C ILE A 806 14.92 -3.14 -18.02
N GLU A 807 15.21 -3.25 -19.31
CA GLU A 807 15.22 -2.13 -20.26
C GLU A 807 13.82 -1.72 -20.70
N GLY A 808 12.79 -2.54 -20.42
CA GLY A 808 11.43 -2.32 -20.90
C GLY A 808 11.30 -2.40 -22.40
N ARG A 809 12.03 -3.33 -23.03
CA ARG A 809 11.90 -3.64 -24.44
C ARG A 809 10.85 -4.72 -24.63
N PHE A 810 10.04 -4.57 -25.69
CA PHE A 810 8.99 -5.51 -26.07
C PHE A 810 9.20 -5.88 -27.53
N ASP A 811 9.16 -7.18 -27.85
CA ASP A 811 9.33 -7.64 -29.22
C ASP A 811 8.21 -7.10 -30.11
N GLY A 812 8.57 -6.59 -31.29
CA GLY A 812 7.60 -5.96 -32.20
C GLY A 812 7.20 -4.52 -31.83
N TRP A 813 7.95 -3.85 -30.94
CA TRP A 813 7.69 -2.47 -30.51
C TRP A 813 8.99 -1.64 -30.41
N GLY A 814 9.03 -0.52 -31.10
CA GLY A 814 10.05 0.52 -30.92
C GLY A 814 9.78 1.35 -29.66
N LYS A 815 10.80 1.54 -28.80
CA LYS A 815 10.75 2.36 -27.58
C LYS A 815 11.48 3.70 -27.80
N TYR A 816 10.81 4.81 -27.49
CA TYR A 816 11.35 6.16 -27.66
C TYR A 816 11.20 6.95 -26.36
N ASP A 817 12.28 7.58 -25.89
CA ASP A 817 12.26 8.49 -24.73
C ASP A 817 11.66 9.84 -25.14
N GLU A 818 10.55 10.23 -24.52
CA GLU A 818 9.86 11.49 -24.75
C GLU A 818 9.90 12.40 -23.50
N THR A 819 10.71 12.08 -22.49
CA THR A 819 10.80 12.82 -21.22
C THR A 819 11.03 14.32 -21.42
N GLU A 820 11.88 14.69 -22.36
CA GLU A 820 12.21 16.10 -22.68
C GLU A 820 10.96 16.92 -23.09
N SER A 821 9.94 16.28 -23.68
CA SER A 821 8.70 16.97 -24.06
C SER A 821 7.82 17.38 -22.86
N TYR A 822 8.11 16.84 -21.67
CA TYR A 822 7.35 17.11 -20.44
C TYR A 822 8.11 18.00 -19.43
N ILE A 823 9.24 18.61 -19.82
CA ILE A 823 9.99 19.51 -18.92
C ILE A 823 9.12 20.67 -18.42
N ASN A 824 8.32 21.25 -19.31
CA ASN A 824 7.39 22.34 -18.96
C ASN A 824 6.26 21.90 -18.02
N GLN A 825 6.06 20.59 -17.85
CA GLN A 825 5.12 20.00 -16.90
C GLN A 825 5.78 19.57 -15.58
N GLY A 826 7.04 19.99 -15.36
CA GLY A 826 7.76 19.78 -14.10
C GLY A 826 8.64 18.54 -14.05
N LEU A 827 8.84 17.83 -15.17
CA LEU A 827 9.83 16.76 -15.26
C LEU A 827 11.24 17.33 -15.44
N THR A 828 12.21 16.62 -14.89
CA THR A 828 13.62 16.93 -15.07
C THR A 828 14.10 16.27 -16.37
N GLY A 829 14.78 17.03 -17.23
CA GLY A 829 15.30 16.52 -18.51
C GLY A 829 16.11 15.23 -18.35
N ALA A 830 15.99 14.33 -19.32
CA ALA A 830 16.62 13.01 -19.30
C ALA A 830 18.16 13.10 -19.20
N ARG A 831 18.72 14.21 -19.69
CA ARG A 831 20.17 14.50 -19.73
C ARG A 831 20.76 15.02 -18.41
N VAL A 832 19.97 15.21 -17.35
CA VAL A 832 20.52 15.57 -16.04
C VAL A 832 21.21 14.34 -15.44
N THR A 833 22.52 14.25 -15.69
CA THR A 833 23.41 13.19 -15.19
C THR A 833 24.13 13.67 -13.92
N GLY A 834 24.03 12.91 -12.84
CA GLY A 834 24.75 13.18 -11.60
C GLY A 834 24.04 12.58 -10.40
N TYR A 835 24.80 12.43 -9.31
CA TYR A 835 24.28 12.02 -8.02
C TYR A 835 24.46 13.17 -7.02
N GLU A 836 23.58 13.24 -6.05
CA GLU A 836 23.71 14.08 -4.86
C GLU A 836 23.57 13.20 -3.61
N TYR A 837 24.08 13.69 -2.48
CA TYR A 837 23.96 13.01 -1.20
C TYR A 837 22.89 13.72 -0.36
N VAL A 838 21.81 13.02 -0.04
CA VAL A 838 20.74 13.51 0.84
C VAL A 838 20.66 12.55 2.02
N GLY A 839 20.94 13.05 3.23
CA GLY A 839 20.92 12.22 4.45
C GLY A 839 21.88 11.02 4.43
N GLY A 840 23.03 11.15 3.76
CA GLY A 840 24.03 10.07 3.62
C GLY A 840 23.71 9.05 2.52
N LYS A 841 22.55 9.15 1.84
CA LYS A 841 22.20 8.28 0.72
C LYS A 841 22.51 8.96 -0.62
N ARG A 842 23.10 8.20 -1.55
CA ARG A 842 23.41 8.63 -2.91
C ARG A 842 22.11 8.58 -3.74
N VAL A 843 21.56 9.73 -4.08
CA VAL A 843 20.34 9.86 -4.90
C VAL A 843 20.66 10.51 -6.25
N ARG A 844 19.88 10.22 -7.30
CA ARG A 844 20.07 10.85 -8.61
C ARG A 844 19.65 12.32 -8.54
N LYS A 845 20.35 13.20 -9.27
CA LYS A 845 20.01 14.64 -9.34
C LYS A 845 18.70 14.92 -10.09
N ASN A 846 18.25 14.01 -10.94
CA ASN A 846 16.95 14.11 -11.59
C ASN A 846 15.83 13.61 -10.67
N ASP A 847 14.58 13.91 -11.02
CA ASP A 847 13.42 13.45 -10.28
C ASP A 847 13.21 11.92 -10.33
N GLY A 848 13.87 11.18 -11.22
CA GLY A 848 13.64 9.74 -11.36
C GLY A 848 12.37 9.39 -12.14
N LEU A 849 11.81 10.34 -12.91
CA LEU A 849 10.66 10.12 -13.80
C LEU A 849 11.12 10.07 -15.26
N ARG A 850 10.60 9.13 -16.04
CA ARG A 850 10.84 9.04 -17.49
C ARG A 850 9.55 8.71 -18.23
N VAL A 851 9.32 9.36 -19.37
CA VAL A 851 8.16 9.07 -20.22
C VAL A 851 8.66 8.42 -21.50
N PHE A 852 8.09 7.25 -21.82
CA PHE A 852 8.42 6.51 -23.04
C PHE A 852 7.18 6.35 -23.92
N THR A 853 7.36 6.53 -25.22
CA THR A 853 6.37 6.17 -26.25
C THR A 853 6.80 4.88 -26.93
N TYR A 854 5.86 3.94 -27.03
CA TYR A 854 6.01 2.68 -27.74
C TYR A 854 5.23 2.75 -29.05
N LYS A 855 5.90 2.42 -30.16
CA LYS A 855 5.30 2.36 -31.50
C LYS A 855 5.41 0.94 -32.04
N PRO A 856 4.33 0.35 -32.58
CA PRO A 856 4.37 -1.02 -33.06
C PRO A 856 5.15 -1.11 -34.37
N ASP A 857 5.92 -2.19 -34.53
CA ASP A 857 6.59 -2.48 -35.79
C ASP A 857 5.56 -2.90 -36.85
N PRO A 858 5.78 -2.65 -38.16
CA PRO A 858 4.82 -2.98 -39.21
C PRO A 858 4.43 -4.46 -39.29
N ASN A 859 5.31 -5.36 -38.85
CA ASN A 859 5.08 -6.81 -38.81
C ASN A 859 4.38 -7.29 -37.51
N ASN A 860 4.18 -6.41 -36.52
CA ASN A 860 3.44 -6.74 -35.30
C ASN A 860 1.95 -6.41 -35.46
N ALA A 861 1.19 -7.29 -36.11
CA ALA A 861 -0.24 -7.10 -36.38
C ALA A 861 -1.08 -6.82 -35.12
N ILE A 862 -0.67 -7.35 -33.96
CA ILE A 862 -1.34 -7.10 -32.67
C ILE A 862 -1.08 -5.67 -32.21
N GLY A 863 0.18 -5.24 -32.24
CA GLY A 863 0.56 -3.89 -31.86
C GLY A 863 -0.05 -2.83 -32.77
N VAL A 864 -0.07 -3.05 -34.08
CA VAL A 864 -0.67 -2.13 -35.06
C VAL A 864 -2.15 -1.86 -34.75
N LYS A 865 -2.92 -2.87 -34.29
CA LYS A 865 -4.31 -2.69 -33.87
C LYS A 865 -4.46 -1.83 -32.61
N LYS A 866 -3.47 -1.84 -31.72
CA LYS A 866 -3.47 -1.08 -30.46
C LYS A 866 -3.00 0.37 -30.65
N GLY A 867 -2.17 0.63 -31.65
CA GLY A 867 -1.57 1.94 -31.91
C GLY A 867 -0.47 2.29 -30.91
N ASN A 868 -0.06 3.57 -30.90
CA ASN A 868 0.99 4.04 -30.02
C ASN A 868 0.54 4.05 -28.56
N MET A 869 1.45 3.72 -27.65
CA MET A 869 1.19 3.65 -26.21
C MET A 869 2.26 4.42 -25.44
N LYS A 870 1.86 5.12 -24.38
CA LYS A 870 2.78 5.85 -23.50
C LYS A 870 2.90 5.22 -22.13
N LEU A 871 4.11 5.26 -21.58
CA LEU A 871 4.48 4.71 -20.29
C LEU A 871 5.20 5.76 -19.45
N LEU A 872 4.81 5.89 -18.19
CA LEU A 872 5.62 6.57 -17.18
C LEU A 872 6.45 5.54 -16.41
N GLU A 873 7.76 5.70 -16.40
CA GLU A 873 8.69 4.98 -15.54
C GLU A 873 9.04 5.85 -14.33
N VAL A 874 8.95 5.27 -13.14
CA VAL A 874 9.19 5.90 -11.84
C VAL A 874 10.29 5.12 -11.12
N ASP A 875 11.33 5.80 -10.67
CA ASP A 875 12.35 5.23 -9.78
C ASP A 875 11.96 5.53 -8.32
N ALA A 876 11.46 4.52 -7.60
CA ALA A 876 11.02 4.68 -6.20
C ALA A 876 12.17 4.94 -5.22
N SER A 877 13.43 4.79 -5.65
CA SER A 877 14.59 5.23 -4.86
C SER A 877 14.77 6.75 -4.85
N SER A 878 14.06 7.48 -5.72
CA SER A 878 14.08 8.95 -5.83
C SER A 878 12.84 9.58 -5.19
N PRO A 879 12.93 10.13 -3.96
CA PRO A 879 11.78 10.76 -3.29
C PRO A 879 11.11 11.87 -4.12
N LYS A 880 11.93 12.65 -4.84
CA LYS A 880 11.47 13.80 -5.65
C LYS A 880 10.45 13.42 -6.72
N GLY A 881 10.64 12.30 -7.42
CA GLY A 881 9.71 11.82 -8.44
C GLY A 881 8.63 10.94 -7.87
N TYR A 882 8.99 10.14 -6.86
CA TYR A 882 8.06 9.27 -6.16
C TYR A 882 6.88 10.04 -5.54
N ASP A 883 7.11 11.25 -5.01
CA ASP A 883 6.03 12.09 -4.47
C ASP A 883 5.18 12.79 -5.54
N LYS A 884 5.64 12.80 -6.81
CA LYS A 884 5.05 13.59 -7.90
C LYS A 884 4.34 12.77 -8.97
N TRP A 885 4.74 11.52 -9.20
CA TRP A 885 4.28 10.75 -10.37
C TRP A 885 2.76 10.59 -10.45
N LEU A 886 2.08 10.46 -9.30
CA LEU A 886 0.63 10.31 -9.26
C LEU A 886 -0.09 11.55 -9.82
N ASN A 887 0.36 12.75 -9.42
CA ASN A 887 -0.18 14.00 -9.94
C ASN A 887 0.17 14.19 -11.42
N PHE A 888 1.38 13.76 -11.83
CA PHE A 888 1.76 13.78 -13.23
C PHE A 888 0.86 12.91 -14.10
N LEU A 889 0.53 11.68 -13.67
CA LEU A 889 -0.42 10.81 -14.38
C LEU A 889 -1.83 11.39 -14.43
N LYS A 890 -2.32 11.97 -13.33
CA LYS A 890 -3.64 12.62 -13.31
C LYS A 890 -3.77 13.72 -14.38
N ASN A 891 -2.69 14.42 -14.67
CA ASN A 891 -2.65 15.49 -15.67
C ASN A 891 -2.35 15.00 -17.11
N ASN A 892 -1.91 13.75 -17.28
CA ASN A 892 -1.49 13.19 -18.57
C ASN A 892 -2.24 11.90 -18.89
N THR A 893 -3.52 12.05 -19.23
CA THR A 893 -4.46 10.93 -19.44
C THR A 893 -4.15 10.04 -20.65
N ASP A 894 -3.24 10.46 -21.52
CA ASP A 894 -2.73 9.68 -22.64
C ASP A 894 -1.68 8.65 -22.21
N ILE A 895 -1.13 8.75 -21.00
CA ILE A 895 -0.21 7.78 -20.41
C ILE A 895 -1.00 6.64 -19.77
N LYS A 896 -1.08 5.50 -20.47
CA LYS A 896 -1.88 4.34 -20.05
C LYS A 896 -1.10 3.29 -19.27
N MET A 897 0.23 3.42 -19.21
CA MET A 897 1.10 2.43 -18.59
C MET A 897 1.98 3.08 -17.51
N LEU A 898 2.17 2.38 -16.41
CA LEU A 898 3.04 2.79 -15.30
C LEU A 898 4.06 1.69 -15.04
N ARG A 899 5.32 2.06 -14.87
CA ARG A 899 6.38 1.17 -14.40
C ARG A 899 7.05 1.79 -13.20
N ILE A 900 7.18 1.04 -12.10
CA ILE A 900 7.83 1.51 -10.88
C ILE A 900 9.00 0.59 -10.57
N LYS A 901 10.19 1.17 -10.44
CA LYS A 901 11.45 0.49 -10.14
C LYS A 901 11.93 0.74 -8.71
N SER A 902 12.79 -0.13 -8.20
CA SER A 902 13.41 0.00 -6.88
C SER A 902 12.42 0.07 -5.71
N ILE A 903 11.31 -0.68 -5.79
CA ILE A 903 10.31 -0.70 -4.72
C ILE A 903 10.91 -1.33 -3.45
N GLY A 904 10.80 -0.61 -2.32
CA GLY A 904 11.33 -1.01 -1.02
C GLY A 904 12.78 -0.61 -0.75
N GLU A 905 13.48 0.04 -1.69
CA GLU A 905 14.89 0.46 -1.50
C GLU A 905 15.02 1.71 -0.61
N ALA A 906 14.15 2.70 -0.79
CA ALA A 906 14.21 3.98 -0.08
C ALA A 906 13.04 4.23 0.91
N ASP A 907 11.87 3.66 0.65
CA ASP A 907 10.62 3.89 1.37
C ASP A 907 10.02 2.59 1.90
N LYS A 908 9.23 2.68 2.98
CA LYS A 908 8.39 1.58 3.43
C LYS A 908 7.26 1.43 2.42
N ASN A 909 6.99 0.21 1.97
CA ASN A 909 5.99 -0.12 0.94
C ASN A 909 4.57 0.45 1.17
N GLU A 910 4.26 0.91 2.39
CA GLU A 910 3.00 1.54 2.77
C GLU A 910 2.70 2.82 1.95
N SER A 911 3.69 3.68 1.68
CA SER A 911 3.41 4.90 0.90
C SER A 911 3.08 4.56 -0.55
N LEU A 912 3.75 3.56 -1.12
CA LEU A 912 3.47 3.11 -2.49
C LEU A 912 2.06 2.54 -2.57
N ARG A 913 1.67 1.75 -1.57
CA ARG A 913 0.33 1.19 -1.46
C ARG A 913 -0.73 2.30 -1.58
N SER A 914 -0.62 3.35 -0.77
CA SER A 914 -1.55 4.49 -0.76
C SER A 914 -1.59 5.22 -2.11
N LEU A 915 -0.46 5.32 -2.81
CA LEU A 915 -0.40 5.91 -4.15
C LEU A 915 -1.04 5.00 -5.20
N LEU A 916 -0.85 3.68 -5.12
CA LEU A 916 -1.48 2.69 -6.00
C LEU A 916 -3.01 2.63 -5.79
N GLU A 917 -3.50 2.80 -4.56
CA GLU A 917 -4.94 2.93 -4.26
C GLU A 917 -5.57 4.12 -4.99
N GLN A 918 -4.79 5.17 -5.25
CA GLN A 918 -5.21 6.39 -5.96
C GLN A 918 -4.90 6.36 -7.46
N LEU A 919 -4.39 5.24 -7.99
CA LEU A 919 -4.03 5.12 -9.40
C LEU A 919 -5.22 5.50 -10.32
N PRO A 920 -5.04 6.43 -11.28
CA PRO A 920 -6.10 6.84 -12.19
C PRO A 920 -6.64 5.68 -13.04
N SER A 921 -7.94 5.68 -13.33
CA SER A 921 -8.61 4.60 -14.08
C SER A 921 -8.18 4.47 -15.55
N HIS A 922 -7.57 5.50 -16.13
CA HIS A 922 -7.03 5.44 -17.49
C HIS A 922 -5.71 4.66 -17.57
N VAL A 923 -5.03 4.43 -16.44
CA VAL A 923 -3.85 3.56 -16.39
C VAL A 923 -4.34 2.11 -16.34
N THR A 924 -4.11 1.38 -17.43
CA THR A 924 -4.58 -0.01 -17.57
C THR A 924 -3.46 -1.04 -17.44
N SER A 925 -2.20 -0.61 -17.33
CA SER A 925 -1.05 -1.52 -17.23
C SER A 925 -0.05 -1.02 -16.20
N VAL A 926 0.39 -1.92 -15.31
CA VAL A 926 1.40 -1.60 -14.28
C VAL A 926 2.53 -2.64 -14.31
N GLU A 927 3.78 -2.20 -14.24
CA GLU A 927 4.93 -3.08 -13.97
C GLU A 927 5.63 -2.66 -12.67
N LEU A 928 5.67 -3.55 -11.68
CA LEU A 928 6.26 -3.31 -10.36
C LEU A 928 7.55 -4.12 -10.22
N PHE A 929 8.68 -3.44 -9.97
CA PHE A 929 9.98 -4.07 -9.73
C PHE A 929 10.37 -3.92 -8.26
N PHE A 930 10.31 -5.03 -7.53
CA PHE A 930 10.64 -5.12 -6.12
C PHE A 930 12.15 -5.31 -5.92
N ALA A 931 12.74 -4.45 -5.09
CA ALA A 931 14.13 -4.56 -4.63
C ALA A 931 14.22 -5.28 -3.27
N THR A 932 13.08 -5.64 -2.67
CA THR A 932 12.97 -6.40 -1.41
C THR A 932 11.87 -7.46 -1.55
N LYS A 933 11.82 -8.43 -0.63
CA LYS A 933 10.78 -9.47 -0.62
C LYS A 933 9.44 -9.02 -0.02
N ASP A 934 9.36 -7.77 0.46
CA ASP A 934 8.10 -7.16 0.86
C ASP A 934 7.34 -6.73 -0.40
N THR A 935 6.16 -7.29 -0.61
CA THR A 935 5.26 -7.00 -1.73
C THR A 935 3.95 -6.34 -1.28
N SER A 936 3.85 -5.94 -0.01
CA SER A 936 2.62 -5.40 0.61
C SER A 936 2.02 -4.20 -0.11
N ALA A 937 2.85 -3.42 -0.84
CA ALA A 937 2.41 -2.32 -1.69
C ALA A 937 1.36 -2.75 -2.73
N MET A 938 1.41 -4.00 -3.20
CA MET A 938 0.48 -4.53 -4.20
C MET A 938 -0.98 -4.48 -3.76
N SER A 939 -1.26 -4.56 -2.46
CA SER A 939 -2.63 -4.51 -1.94
C SER A 939 -3.40 -3.26 -2.38
N GLY A 940 -2.70 -2.16 -2.72
CA GLY A 940 -3.33 -0.96 -3.29
C GLY A 940 -3.95 -1.14 -4.68
N LEU A 941 -3.66 -2.24 -5.37
CA LEU A 941 -4.22 -2.56 -6.69
C LEU A 941 -5.59 -3.26 -6.63
N LYS A 942 -6.05 -3.70 -5.45
CA LYS A 942 -7.27 -4.51 -5.25
C LYS A 942 -8.49 -4.05 -6.07
N ASN A 943 -8.73 -2.74 -6.08
CA ASN A 943 -9.91 -2.14 -6.73
C ASN A 943 -9.60 -1.56 -8.13
N LYS A 944 -8.45 -1.88 -8.73
CA LYS A 944 -8.03 -1.35 -10.03
C LYS A 944 -8.33 -2.34 -11.14
N VAL A 945 -8.94 -1.84 -12.22
CA VAL A 945 -9.20 -2.62 -13.43
C VAL A 945 -7.97 -2.52 -14.34
N LEU A 946 -7.22 -3.62 -14.44
CA LEU A 946 -5.94 -3.63 -15.14
C LEU A 946 -5.94 -4.70 -16.24
N ASP A 947 -5.48 -4.33 -17.43
CA ASP A 947 -5.21 -5.27 -18.51
C ASP A 947 -4.00 -6.15 -18.17
N ASN A 948 -2.99 -5.55 -17.55
CA ASN A 948 -1.74 -6.24 -17.25
C ASN A 948 -1.09 -5.74 -15.94
N VAL A 949 -0.61 -6.67 -15.12
CA VAL A 949 0.26 -6.37 -13.97
C VAL A 949 1.52 -7.21 -14.06
N GLY A 950 2.65 -6.59 -14.39
CA GLY A 950 3.97 -7.23 -14.36
C GLY A 950 4.59 -7.14 -12.96
N LEU A 951 5.02 -8.28 -12.40
CA LEU A 951 5.61 -8.37 -11.07
C LEU A 951 7.03 -8.91 -11.20
N TYR A 952 8.03 -8.06 -10.96
CA TYR A 952 9.42 -8.33 -11.27
C TYR A 952 10.33 -8.12 -10.05
N THR A 953 11.48 -8.78 -10.08
CA THR A 953 12.55 -8.59 -9.10
C THR A 953 13.90 -8.61 -9.81
N THR A 954 14.87 -7.88 -9.25
CA THR A 954 16.30 -7.97 -9.61
C THR A 954 17.13 -8.70 -8.56
N ILE A 955 16.56 -8.98 -7.38
CA ILE A 955 17.17 -9.85 -6.37
C ILE A 955 16.76 -11.31 -6.63
N PRO A 956 17.52 -12.31 -6.15
CA PRO A 956 17.23 -13.71 -6.37
C PRO A 956 15.76 -14.08 -6.08
N ASN A 957 15.07 -14.63 -7.09
CA ASN A 957 13.69 -15.11 -7.02
C ASN A 957 13.59 -16.53 -6.44
N ILE A 958 14.48 -16.84 -5.50
CA ILE A 958 14.49 -18.11 -4.79
C ILE A 958 14.27 -17.77 -3.33
N ASP A 959 13.20 -18.31 -2.79
CA ASP A 959 13.08 -18.48 -1.35
C ASP A 959 14.11 -19.55 -0.98
N GLU A 960 15.27 -19.11 -0.50
CA GLU A 960 16.09 -20.01 0.28
C GLU A 960 15.21 -20.44 1.46
N GLU A 961 15.16 -21.75 1.75
CA GLU A 961 14.26 -22.35 2.76
C GLU A 961 14.49 -21.82 4.20
N ASP A 962 15.29 -20.76 4.36
CA ASP A 962 15.88 -20.21 5.58
C ASP A 962 15.53 -18.73 5.83
N ASP A 963 14.72 -18.09 5.00
CA ASP A 963 14.22 -16.74 5.32
C ASP A 963 12.81 -16.79 5.95
N ARG A 964 12.58 -15.90 6.92
CA ARG A 964 11.23 -15.63 7.45
C ARG A 964 10.40 -14.78 6.48
N THR A 965 10.87 -14.58 5.26
CA THR A 965 10.40 -13.56 4.33
C THR A 965 10.29 -14.12 2.92
N ASP A 966 9.60 -15.25 2.73
CA ASP A 966 9.39 -15.77 1.38
C ASP A 966 8.74 -14.71 0.50
N TRP A 967 8.92 -14.81 -0.82
CA TRP A 967 8.10 -14.13 -1.79
C TRP A 967 6.62 -14.49 -1.57
N GLY A 968 5.94 -13.60 -0.86
CA GLY A 968 4.52 -13.66 -0.57
C GLY A 968 3.74 -12.80 -1.55
N ILE A 969 2.55 -13.24 -1.91
CA ILE A 969 1.59 -12.45 -2.66
C ILE A 969 0.27 -12.36 -1.92
N ASP A 970 -0.30 -11.17 -1.91
CA ASP A 970 -1.71 -10.96 -1.62
C ASP A 970 -2.52 -11.07 -2.93
N PRO A 971 -3.22 -12.19 -3.18
CA PRO A 971 -3.87 -12.39 -4.47
C PRO A 971 -5.06 -11.46 -4.71
N ILE A 972 -5.65 -10.86 -3.65
CA ILE A 972 -6.80 -9.97 -3.81
C ILE A 972 -6.44 -8.70 -4.59
N ALA A 973 -5.16 -8.31 -4.56
CA ALA A 973 -4.59 -7.23 -5.37
C ALA A 973 -4.84 -7.41 -6.89
N LEU A 974 -5.12 -8.64 -7.34
CA LEU A 974 -5.27 -9.00 -8.75
C LEU A 974 -6.72 -9.34 -9.14
N LEU A 975 -7.69 -9.04 -8.27
CA LEU A 975 -9.11 -9.38 -8.47
C LEU A 975 -9.65 -8.94 -9.84
N ASN A 976 -9.31 -7.72 -10.25
CA ASN A 976 -9.79 -7.10 -11.49
C ASN A 976 -8.69 -7.01 -12.58
N THR A 977 -7.69 -7.88 -12.49
CA THR A 977 -6.59 -7.97 -13.46
C THR A 977 -6.87 -9.03 -14.52
N LYS A 978 -6.71 -8.68 -15.80
CA LYS A 978 -6.91 -9.62 -16.91
C LYS A 978 -5.76 -10.61 -17.06
N PHE A 979 -4.53 -10.14 -16.90
CA PHE A 979 -3.34 -10.97 -17.11
C PHE A 979 -2.12 -10.55 -16.27
N VAL A 980 -1.35 -11.52 -15.81
CA VAL A 980 -0.05 -11.32 -15.14
C VAL A 980 1.02 -12.14 -15.85
N PRO A 981 2.00 -11.50 -16.52
CA PRO A 981 3.06 -12.21 -17.20
C PRO A 981 4.03 -12.86 -16.21
N ALA A 982 4.44 -14.09 -16.53
CA ALA A 982 5.54 -14.80 -15.88
C ALA A 982 6.65 -15.03 -16.91
N THR A 983 7.65 -14.15 -16.92
CA THR A 983 8.72 -14.07 -17.92
C THR A 983 10.09 -13.89 -17.26
N GLY A 984 11.18 -14.07 -18.01
CA GLY A 984 12.53 -14.06 -17.46
C GLY A 984 12.90 -15.45 -16.94
N ARG A 985 13.92 -16.07 -17.54
CA ARG A 985 14.42 -17.37 -17.10
C ARG A 985 15.43 -17.18 -15.98
N THR A 986 15.31 -18.04 -14.97
CA THR A 986 16.10 -18.20 -13.73
C THR A 986 17.31 -17.28 -13.53
N LEU A 987 17.31 -16.49 -12.44
CA LEU A 987 18.52 -15.88 -11.85
C LEU A 987 19.55 -16.89 -11.32
N ARG A 988 19.24 -18.19 -11.34
CA ARG A 988 20.21 -19.28 -11.22
C ARG A 988 20.80 -19.63 -12.58
N SER A 989 21.98 -19.13 -12.90
CA SER A 989 22.90 -19.95 -13.69
C SER A 989 23.73 -20.79 -12.71
N PHE A 990 23.89 -22.08 -13.01
CA PHE A 990 24.90 -22.94 -12.34
C PHE A 990 26.32 -22.40 -12.55
N THR A 991 26.49 -21.48 -13.50
CA THR A 991 27.72 -20.74 -13.75
C THR A 991 27.68 -19.36 -13.05
N PRO A 992 28.71 -18.99 -12.27
CA PRO A 992 28.87 -17.66 -11.67
C PRO A 992 29.06 -16.49 -12.67
N GLN A 993 28.82 -16.70 -13.98
CA GLN A 993 29.48 -15.94 -15.05
C GLN A 993 28.60 -14.92 -15.79
N ALA A 994 27.46 -14.52 -15.24
CA ALA A 994 26.73 -13.38 -15.77
C ALA A 994 26.93 -12.17 -14.87
N ALA A 995 28.02 -11.45 -15.10
CA ALA A 995 28.26 -10.13 -14.51
C ALA A 995 27.26 -9.12 -15.13
N GLY A 996 26.05 -9.01 -14.58
CA GLY A 996 25.07 -8.02 -14.98
C GLY A 996 23.76 -8.15 -14.21
N ASP A 997 23.07 -7.02 -13.98
CA ASP A 997 21.73 -6.99 -13.41
C ASP A 997 20.79 -7.81 -14.31
N ARG A 998 19.96 -8.66 -13.71
CA ARG A 998 18.97 -9.49 -14.41
C ARG A 998 17.62 -9.32 -13.72
N ALA A 999 16.55 -9.21 -14.49
CA ALA A 999 15.19 -9.19 -13.94
C ALA A 999 14.40 -10.42 -14.35
N GLU A 1000 13.60 -10.94 -13.44
CA GLU A 1000 12.64 -12.01 -13.73
C GLU A 1000 11.32 -11.76 -13.01
N SER A 1001 10.26 -12.40 -13.51
CA SER A 1001 8.96 -12.39 -12.85
C SER A 1001 9.02 -13.13 -11.53
N ILE A 1002 8.49 -12.53 -10.47
CA ILE A 1002 8.48 -13.16 -9.15
C ILE A 1002 7.64 -14.45 -9.19
N GLN A 1003 8.17 -15.53 -8.62
CA GLN A 1003 7.45 -16.79 -8.44
C GLN A 1003 7.02 -16.91 -6.98
N PHE A 1004 5.73 -16.69 -6.72
CA PHE A 1004 5.23 -16.67 -5.35
C PHE A 1004 4.98 -18.08 -4.83
N ASN A 1005 5.73 -18.47 -3.79
CA ASN A 1005 5.47 -19.71 -3.07
C ASN A 1005 4.48 -19.53 -1.92
N THR A 1006 4.26 -18.28 -1.48
CA THR A 1006 3.47 -17.99 -0.28
C THR A 1006 2.24 -17.15 -0.62
N ILE A 1007 1.05 -17.63 -0.23
CA ILE A 1007 -0.15 -16.78 -0.15
C ILE A 1007 -0.06 -16.00 1.16
N ARG A 1008 0.08 -14.68 1.08
CA ARG A 1008 0.24 -13.76 2.22
C ARG A 1008 -0.74 -12.58 2.07
N PRO A 1009 -1.97 -12.71 2.57
CA PRO A 1009 -2.94 -11.60 2.57
C PRO A 1009 -2.45 -10.42 3.40
N SER A 1010 -2.88 -9.21 3.03
CA SER A 1010 -2.51 -7.97 3.70
C SER A 1010 -3.10 -7.87 5.11
N LYS A 1011 -2.47 -7.09 5.99
CA LYS A 1011 -2.98 -6.79 7.35
C LYS A 1011 -4.32 -6.05 7.35
N THR A 1012 -4.67 -5.42 6.23
CA THR A 1012 -5.90 -4.61 6.08
C THR A 1012 -7.05 -5.38 5.46
N ASP A 1013 -6.83 -6.64 5.07
CA ASP A 1013 -7.82 -7.43 4.37
C ASP A 1013 -8.89 -7.92 5.35
N SER A 1014 -10.16 -7.81 4.93
CA SER A 1014 -11.24 -8.49 5.63
C SER A 1014 -11.14 -10.01 5.44
N PHE A 1015 -11.81 -10.80 6.29
CA PHE A 1015 -11.86 -12.26 6.07
C PHE A 1015 -12.38 -12.62 4.67
N GLU A 1016 -13.35 -11.88 4.15
CA GLU A 1016 -13.91 -12.10 2.81
C GLU A 1016 -12.87 -11.82 1.71
N ASP A 1017 -12.05 -10.79 1.87
CA ASP A 1017 -10.94 -10.50 0.96
C ASP A 1017 -9.91 -11.63 0.96
N VAL A 1018 -9.53 -12.12 2.14
CA VAL A 1018 -8.65 -13.28 2.29
C VAL A 1018 -9.25 -14.50 1.59
N ARG A 1019 -10.52 -14.82 1.90
CA ARG A 1019 -11.25 -15.94 1.30
C ARG A 1019 -11.26 -15.85 -0.23
N ARG A 1020 -11.51 -14.65 -0.76
CA ARG A 1020 -11.53 -14.38 -2.21
C ARG A 1020 -10.13 -14.45 -2.82
N GLY A 1021 -9.09 -14.00 -2.12
CA GLY A 1021 -7.69 -14.15 -2.51
C GLY A 1021 -7.28 -15.62 -2.70
N PHE A 1022 -7.68 -16.49 -1.79
CA PHE A 1022 -7.48 -17.94 -1.94
C PHE A 1022 -8.23 -18.51 -3.15
N GLU A 1023 -9.46 -18.05 -3.41
CA GLU A 1023 -10.22 -18.44 -4.60
C GLU A 1023 -9.58 -17.93 -5.91
N ILE A 1024 -8.92 -16.77 -5.88
CA ILE A 1024 -8.11 -16.26 -7.00
C ILE A 1024 -6.94 -17.20 -7.27
N ALA A 1025 -6.07 -17.40 -6.28
CA ALA A 1025 -4.82 -18.13 -6.46
C ALA A 1025 -5.03 -19.64 -6.75
N LEU A 1026 -6.01 -20.27 -6.10
CA LEU A 1026 -6.14 -21.74 -6.09
C LEU A 1026 -7.25 -22.28 -7.01
N LYS A 1027 -8.04 -21.41 -7.66
CA LYS A 1027 -9.18 -21.84 -8.48
C LYS A 1027 -9.41 -20.98 -9.72
N THR A 1028 -9.71 -19.70 -9.57
CA THR A 1028 -10.17 -18.87 -10.70
C THR A 1028 -9.06 -18.39 -11.61
N LYS A 1029 -7.83 -18.25 -11.08
CA LYS A 1029 -6.61 -17.91 -11.82
C LYS A 1029 -5.52 -18.96 -11.61
N GLU A 1030 -5.91 -20.20 -11.31
CA GLU A 1030 -4.95 -21.28 -11.06
C GLU A 1030 -4.03 -21.54 -12.26
N ASP A 1031 -4.39 -21.10 -13.47
CA ASP A 1031 -3.60 -21.20 -14.69
C ASP A 1031 -2.45 -20.18 -14.78
N TRP A 1032 -2.46 -19.13 -13.96
CA TRP A 1032 -1.41 -18.11 -13.94
C TRP A 1032 -0.12 -18.66 -13.31
N ARG A 1033 0.98 -18.60 -14.06
CA ARG A 1033 2.27 -19.16 -13.65
C ARG A 1033 2.82 -18.58 -12.34
N ILE A 1034 2.48 -17.34 -12.00
CA ILE A 1034 2.86 -16.70 -10.73
C ILE A 1034 2.27 -17.41 -9.49
N PHE A 1035 1.15 -18.13 -9.64
CA PHE A 1035 0.51 -18.92 -8.58
C PHE A 1035 0.90 -20.40 -8.61
N ASN A 1036 1.85 -20.82 -9.46
CA ASN A 1036 2.25 -22.22 -9.55
C ASN A 1036 3.46 -22.59 -8.68
N GLY A 1037 3.90 -21.68 -7.79
CA GLY A 1037 5.11 -21.86 -6.97
C GLY A 1037 6.38 -22.16 -7.79
N ARG A 1038 7.38 -22.76 -7.14
CA ARG A 1038 8.70 -23.06 -7.72
C ARG A 1038 8.69 -24.08 -8.86
N PHE A 1039 7.85 -25.12 -8.78
CA PHE A 1039 7.89 -26.27 -9.70
C PHE A 1039 7.09 -26.08 -11.00
N GLY A 1040 6.26 -25.03 -11.11
CA GLY A 1040 5.65 -24.62 -12.38
C GLY A 1040 4.35 -25.35 -12.76
N SER A 1041 4.06 -25.39 -14.06
CA SER A 1041 2.74 -25.73 -14.64
C SER A 1041 2.20 -27.08 -14.16
N GLY A 1042 1.34 -27.03 -13.14
CA GLY A 1042 0.80 -28.22 -12.46
C GLY A 1042 0.64 -28.03 -10.95
N SER A 1043 1.37 -27.09 -10.37
CA SER A 1043 1.47 -26.83 -8.92
C SER A 1043 0.68 -25.59 -8.49
N TRP A 1044 0.69 -25.30 -7.18
CA TRP A 1044 0.12 -24.12 -6.52
C TRP A 1044 1.16 -23.50 -5.56
N PRO A 1045 0.90 -22.38 -4.86
CA PRO A 1045 1.83 -21.85 -3.86
C PRO A 1045 1.92 -22.83 -2.69
N SER A 1046 3.12 -23.29 -2.36
CA SER A 1046 3.34 -24.35 -1.36
C SER A 1046 3.12 -23.88 0.08
N TYR A 1047 3.10 -22.57 0.33
CA TYR A 1047 3.10 -21.97 1.66
C TYR A 1047 1.93 -21.01 1.86
N ILE A 1048 1.50 -20.86 3.11
CA ILE A 1048 0.51 -19.89 3.55
C ILE A 1048 1.08 -19.07 4.71
N ASP A 1049 0.90 -17.76 4.67
CA ASP A 1049 1.28 -16.87 5.76
C ASP A 1049 0.10 -15.96 6.12
N LEU A 1050 -0.54 -16.28 7.26
CA LEU A 1050 -1.64 -15.51 7.84
C LEU A 1050 -1.18 -14.66 9.02
N SER A 1051 0.13 -14.56 9.25
CA SER A 1051 0.66 -13.91 10.46
C SER A 1051 0.40 -12.41 10.55
N LEU A 1052 0.09 -11.78 9.42
CA LEU A 1052 -0.35 -10.38 9.34
C LEU A 1052 -1.82 -10.17 9.75
N ASN A 1053 -2.58 -11.24 9.98
CA ASN A 1053 -4.01 -11.24 10.26
C ASN A 1053 -4.31 -11.92 11.61
N PRO A 1054 -4.22 -11.19 12.75
CA PRO A 1054 -4.35 -11.75 14.11
C PRO A 1054 -5.63 -12.54 14.38
N GLN A 1055 -6.71 -12.20 13.68
CA GLN A 1055 -8.00 -12.87 13.75
C GLN A 1055 -8.01 -14.27 13.11
N LEU A 1056 -7.06 -14.58 12.24
CA LEU A 1056 -6.95 -15.87 11.55
C LEU A 1056 -6.04 -16.82 12.33
N ARG A 1057 -6.64 -17.49 13.31
CA ARG A 1057 -5.94 -18.47 14.16
C ARG A 1057 -5.74 -19.82 13.48
N SER A 1058 -6.39 -20.11 12.35
CA SER A 1058 -6.26 -21.37 11.60
C SER A 1058 -6.65 -21.15 10.14
N LEU A 1059 -6.74 -22.23 9.36
CA LEU A 1059 -7.21 -22.18 7.97
C LEU A 1059 -8.75 -22.24 7.85
N LYS A 1060 -9.46 -22.15 8.99
CA LYS A 1060 -10.93 -22.24 9.07
C LYS A 1060 -11.64 -21.32 8.08
N GLY A 1061 -12.45 -21.92 7.22
CA GLY A 1061 -13.31 -21.22 6.27
C GLY A 1061 -12.61 -20.77 4.98
N LEU A 1062 -11.33 -21.11 4.80
CA LEU A 1062 -10.59 -20.75 3.59
C LEU A 1062 -10.81 -21.80 2.47
N PRO A 1063 -11.03 -21.37 1.21
CA PRO A 1063 -11.24 -22.27 0.08
C PRO A 1063 -9.89 -22.83 -0.39
N LEU A 1064 -9.40 -23.86 0.29
CA LEU A 1064 -8.13 -24.51 -0.04
C LEU A 1064 -8.20 -25.40 -1.30
N ASN A 1065 -9.39 -25.62 -1.87
CA ASN A 1065 -9.60 -26.38 -3.12
C ASN A 1065 -8.86 -27.73 -3.17
N GLN A 1066 -8.89 -28.47 -2.06
CA GLN A 1066 -8.23 -29.78 -1.88
C GLN A 1066 -6.69 -29.75 -2.07
N ARG A 1067 -6.07 -28.57 -1.98
CA ARG A 1067 -4.62 -28.39 -2.02
C ARG A 1067 -4.01 -28.67 -0.64
N VAL A 1068 -2.74 -29.06 -0.66
CA VAL A 1068 -1.92 -29.28 0.55
C VAL A 1068 -0.73 -28.33 0.58
N PHE A 1069 -0.26 -27.99 1.78
CA PHE A 1069 0.76 -26.95 2.00
C PHE A 1069 1.89 -27.47 2.86
N GLN A 1070 3.10 -27.05 2.53
CA GLN A 1070 4.33 -27.44 3.21
C GLN A 1070 4.70 -26.48 4.35
N LYS A 1071 4.12 -25.28 4.40
CA LYS A 1071 4.37 -24.30 5.46
C LYS A 1071 3.12 -23.47 5.73
N LEU A 1072 2.81 -23.30 7.01
CA LEU A 1072 1.79 -22.38 7.50
C LEU A 1072 2.43 -21.47 8.56
N THR A 1073 2.30 -20.16 8.40
CA THR A 1073 2.67 -19.17 9.40
C THR A 1073 1.41 -18.51 9.95
N LEU A 1074 1.25 -18.51 11.27
CA LEU A 1074 0.09 -17.93 11.97
C LEU A 1074 0.51 -16.77 12.88
N HIS A 1075 -0.48 -15.98 13.27
CA HIS A 1075 -0.28 -14.94 14.27
C HIS A 1075 -0.45 -15.50 15.69
N ASN A 1076 0.55 -15.28 16.54
CA ASN A 1076 0.44 -15.49 17.98
C ASN A 1076 1.17 -14.38 18.76
N GLN A 1077 0.80 -14.20 20.03
CA GLN A 1077 1.50 -13.33 20.97
C GLN A 1077 1.75 -14.10 22.26
N GLY A 1078 3.02 -14.38 22.56
CA GLY A 1078 3.46 -15.15 23.71
C GLY A 1078 3.72 -16.63 23.43
N GLU A 1079 3.90 -17.37 24.53
CA GLU A 1079 4.37 -18.76 24.50
C GLU A 1079 3.28 -19.77 24.12
N ILE A 1080 2.01 -19.43 24.37
CA ILE A 1080 0.87 -20.33 24.24
C ILE A 1080 0.08 -19.99 22.97
N TYR A 1081 -0.06 -20.97 22.08
CA TYR A 1081 -1.02 -20.94 20.99
C TYR A 1081 -2.24 -21.80 21.36
N GLU A 1082 -3.39 -21.16 21.47
CA GLU A 1082 -4.65 -21.80 21.89
C GLU A 1082 -5.54 -22.17 20.70
N LEU A 1083 -6.08 -23.39 20.72
CA LEU A 1083 -7.07 -23.90 19.77
C LEU A 1083 -8.19 -24.66 20.50
N PRO A 1084 -9.45 -24.18 20.47
CA PRO A 1084 -10.55 -24.89 21.11
C PRO A 1084 -10.85 -26.26 20.47
N PHE A 1085 -11.25 -27.26 21.26
CA PHE A 1085 -11.68 -28.58 20.79
C PHE A 1085 -12.77 -28.51 19.72
N GLY A 1086 -13.76 -27.64 19.91
CA GLY A 1086 -14.86 -27.44 18.96
C GLY A 1086 -14.41 -26.89 17.59
N ASP A 1087 -13.24 -26.25 17.53
CA ASP A 1087 -12.69 -25.67 16.30
C ASP A 1087 -11.72 -26.62 15.57
N LEU A 1088 -11.25 -27.69 16.21
CA LEU A 1088 -10.25 -28.58 15.64
C LEU A 1088 -10.70 -29.20 14.31
N ALA A 1089 -11.95 -29.67 14.22
CA ALA A 1089 -12.48 -30.29 13.00
C ALA A 1089 -12.59 -29.31 11.81
N VAL A 1090 -12.86 -28.04 12.08
CA VAL A 1090 -13.07 -26.99 11.07
C VAL A 1090 -11.82 -26.13 10.81
N SER A 1091 -10.74 -26.35 11.55
CA SER A 1091 -9.47 -25.62 11.45
C SER A 1091 -8.72 -25.81 10.12
N GLN A 1092 -9.04 -26.87 9.38
CA GLN A 1092 -8.42 -27.27 8.11
C GLN A 1092 -6.90 -27.59 8.17
N PHE A 1093 -6.30 -27.84 9.35
CA PHE A 1093 -4.91 -28.31 9.47
C PHE A 1093 -4.59 -29.60 8.70
N GLY A 1094 -5.60 -30.39 8.32
CA GLY A 1094 -5.46 -31.55 7.47
C GLY A 1094 -4.91 -31.24 6.06
N SER A 1095 -4.86 -29.97 5.65
CA SER A 1095 -4.14 -29.54 4.44
C SER A 1095 -2.62 -29.49 4.61
N LEU A 1096 -2.10 -29.69 5.83
CA LEU A 1096 -0.68 -29.83 6.10
C LEU A 1096 -0.21 -31.28 5.99
N VAL A 1097 -1.10 -32.23 5.67
CA VAL A 1097 -0.71 -33.62 5.46
C VAL A 1097 -0.15 -33.78 4.04
N VAL A 1098 1.18 -33.89 3.92
CA VAL A 1098 1.90 -33.97 2.65
C VAL A 1098 2.65 -35.30 2.48
N SER A 1099 2.75 -35.81 1.26
CA SER A 1099 3.58 -36.98 0.92
C SER A 1099 5.01 -36.56 0.58
N GLY A 1100 6.00 -37.36 0.98
CA GLY A 1100 7.40 -37.20 0.55
C GLY A 1100 8.39 -37.04 1.70
N PRO A 1101 9.68 -36.83 1.37
CA PRO A 1101 10.73 -36.65 2.37
C PRO A 1101 10.62 -35.31 3.11
N ASP A 1102 10.11 -34.27 2.46
CA ASP A 1102 9.91 -32.96 3.06
C ASP A 1102 8.58 -32.92 3.82
N ARG A 1103 8.67 -32.60 5.11
CA ARG A 1103 7.55 -32.58 6.06
C ARG A 1103 6.98 -31.17 6.21
N PRO A 1104 5.67 -31.03 6.52
CA PRO A 1104 5.03 -29.73 6.67
C PRO A 1104 5.60 -28.99 7.88
N ARG A 1105 5.46 -27.66 7.91
CA ARG A 1105 5.92 -26.82 9.01
C ARG A 1105 4.84 -25.84 9.46
N LEU A 1106 4.72 -25.67 10.78
CA LEU A 1106 3.94 -24.61 11.38
C LEU A 1106 4.90 -23.59 12.00
N GLN A 1107 4.64 -22.30 11.80
CA GLN A 1107 5.42 -21.20 12.35
C GLN A 1107 4.50 -20.11 12.92
N PHE A 1108 5.07 -19.29 13.79
CA PHE A 1108 4.42 -18.12 14.35
C PHE A 1108 5.30 -16.88 14.12
N ASN A 1109 4.67 -15.72 14.00
CA ASN A 1109 5.39 -14.44 14.00
C ASN A 1109 6.13 -14.19 15.32
N ASP A 1110 5.61 -14.72 16.42
CA ASP A 1110 6.28 -14.71 17.71
C ASP A 1110 7.11 -15.99 17.90
N ALA A 1111 8.44 -15.81 17.98
CA ALA A 1111 9.38 -16.91 18.16
C ALA A 1111 9.32 -17.55 19.55
N SER A 1112 8.64 -16.93 20.52
CA SER A 1112 8.47 -17.51 21.86
C SER A 1112 7.37 -18.56 21.92
N THR A 1113 6.51 -18.68 20.90
CA THR A 1113 5.47 -19.69 20.86
C THR A 1113 6.08 -21.09 20.79
N HIS A 1114 5.90 -21.87 21.87
CA HIS A 1114 6.40 -23.24 22.00
C HIS A 1114 5.38 -24.19 22.65
N ILE A 1115 4.21 -23.68 23.05
CA ILE A 1115 3.17 -24.43 23.77
C ILE A 1115 1.90 -24.45 22.92
N LEU A 1116 1.42 -25.65 22.59
CA LEU A 1116 0.09 -25.85 22.02
C LEU A 1116 -0.90 -26.06 23.17
N TYR A 1117 -1.99 -25.30 23.23
CA TYR A 1117 -3.06 -25.46 24.20
C TYR A 1117 -4.35 -25.81 23.48
N ILE A 1118 -4.85 -27.03 23.69
CA ILE A 1118 -6.17 -27.45 23.18
C ILE A 1118 -7.18 -27.30 24.31
N SER A 1119 -7.98 -26.24 24.25
CA SER A 1119 -8.92 -25.84 25.31
C SER A 1119 -10.34 -26.38 25.09
N GLY A 1120 -11.13 -26.43 26.16
CA GLY A 1120 -12.54 -26.83 26.13
C GLY A 1120 -12.79 -28.32 26.40
N ASN A 1121 -14.04 -28.75 26.15
CA ASN A 1121 -14.49 -30.11 26.43
C ASN A 1121 -14.32 -31.02 25.19
N PRO A 1122 -13.72 -32.22 25.33
CA PRO A 1122 -13.62 -33.17 24.21
C PRO A 1122 -14.96 -33.58 23.59
N ASN A 1123 -16.07 -33.45 24.32
CA ASN A 1123 -17.41 -33.68 23.78
C ASN A 1123 -17.78 -32.73 22.62
N ASP A 1124 -17.13 -31.56 22.57
CA ASP A 1124 -17.33 -30.55 21.52
C ASP A 1124 -16.62 -30.92 20.21
N LEU A 1125 -15.80 -31.98 20.20
CA LEU A 1125 -15.20 -32.50 18.97
C LEU A 1125 -16.27 -32.88 17.95
N GLN A 1126 -16.10 -32.38 16.74
CA GLN A 1126 -16.91 -32.73 15.58
C GLN A 1126 -16.23 -33.84 14.75
N ASP A 1127 -16.98 -34.45 13.85
CA ASP A 1127 -16.48 -35.56 13.02
C ASP A 1127 -15.30 -35.15 12.15
N GLY A 1128 -14.32 -36.06 12.01
CA GLY A 1128 -13.15 -35.88 11.14
C GLY A 1128 -12.01 -35.06 11.76
N TRP A 1129 -12.01 -34.87 13.09
CA TRP A 1129 -10.97 -34.13 13.80
C TRP A 1129 -9.58 -34.79 13.75
N GLY A 1130 -9.50 -36.12 13.58
CA GLY A 1130 -8.25 -36.88 13.64
C GLY A 1130 -7.24 -36.46 12.56
N LYS A 1131 -7.69 -36.26 11.32
CA LYS A 1131 -6.85 -35.75 10.23
C LYS A 1131 -6.34 -34.33 10.50
N GLN A 1132 -7.15 -33.50 11.17
CA GLN A 1132 -6.77 -32.13 11.51
C GLN A 1132 -5.69 -32.13 12.59
N LEU A 1133 -5.87 -32.94 13.64
CA LEU A 1133 -4.85 -33.12 14.67
C LEU A 1133 -3.55 -33.69 14.10
N TYR A 1134 -3.65 -34.66 13.18
CA TYR A 1134 -2.48 -35.22 12.50
C TYR A 1134 -1.64 -34.13 11.82
N GLY A 1135 -2.26 -33.30 10.98
CA GLY A 1135 -1.57 -32.22 10.29
C GLY A 1135 -0.99 -31.17 11.25
N LEU A 1136 -1.73 -30.83 12.31
CA LEU A 1136 -1.28 -29.88 13.34
C LEU A 1136 -0.04 -30.40 14.09
N LEU A 1137 -0.07 -31.65 14.57
CA LEU A 1137 1.04 -32.22 15.34
C LEU A 1137 2.24 -32.52 14.43
N GLU A 1138 2.04 -33.01 13.21
CA GLU A 1138 3.14 -33.22 12.25
C GLU A 1138 3.85 -31.89 11.96
N ALA A 1139 3.10 -30.85 11.60
CA ALA A 1139 3.67 -29.56 11.23
C ALA A 1139 4.29 -28.83 12.44
N GLY A 1140 3.66 -28.92 13.62
CA GLY A 1140 4.13 -28.27 14.84
C GLY A 1140 5.36 -28.92 15.47
N THR A 1141 5.60 -30.21 15.23
CA THR A 1141 6.75 -30.96 15.78
C THR A 1141 7.85 -31.24 14.77
N SER A 1142 7.67 -30.86 13.50
CA SER A 1142 8.69 -31.06 12.47
C SER A 1142 9.84 -30.07 12.65
N ALA A 1143 11.02 -30.59 12.98
CA ALA A 1143 12.28 -29.85 13.00
C ALA A 1143 13.05 -30.05 11.68
N ASP A 1144 13.79 -29.03 11.24
CA ASP A 1144 14.71 -29.18 10.12
C ASP A 1144 16.07 -29.68 10.60
N GLY A 1145 16.28 -30.99 10.52
CA GLY A 1145 17.53 -31.63 10.93
C GLY A 1145 18.77 -31.18 10.13
N ARG A 1146 18.61 -30.45 9.01
CA ARG A 1146 19.74 -29.91 8.24
C ARG A 1146 20.13 -28.48 8.66
N LYS A 1147 19.26 -27.75 9.38
CA LYS A 1147 19.34 -26.27 9.50
C LYS A 1147 19.05 -25.69 10.91
N GLN A 1148 18.92 -26.52 11.95
CA GLN A 1148 18.76 -26.09 13.35
C GLN A 1148 17.55 -25.18 13.66
N LEU A 1149 16.53 -25.08 12.79
CA LEU A 1149 15.30 -24.36 13.10
C LEU A 1149 14.48 -25.15 14.15
N PRO A 1150 14.03 -24.52 15.25
CA PRO A 1150 13.29 -25.20 16.30
C PRO A 1150 11.90 -25.61 15.83
N LYS A 1151 11.40 -26.74 16.34
CA LYS A 1151 9.99 -27.13 16.26
C LYS A 1151 9.11 -26.05 16.89
N ALA A 1152 7.88 -25.91 16.41
CA ALA A 1152 6.95 -24.91 16.94
C ALA A 1152 6.35 -25.30 18.29
N PHE A 1153 6.29 -26.59 18.62
CA PHE A 1153 5.77 -27.05 19.91
C PHE A 1153 6.70 -28.06 20.58
N ASP A 1154 6.91 -27.89 21.88
CA ASP A 1154 7.55 -28.87 22.78
C ASP A 1154 6.60 -29.36 23.88
N THR A 1155 5.50 -28.65 24.12
CA THR A 1155 4.52 -28.90 25.19
C THR A 1155 3.09 -28.85 24.65
N LEU A 1156 2.24 -29.77 25.10
CA LEU A 1156 0.79 -29.74 24.84
C LEU A 1156 0.01 -29.56 26.16
N TYR A 1157 -0.79 -28.51 26.28
CA TYR A 1157 -1.75 -28.32 27.38
C TYR A 1157 -3.17 -28.72 26.97
N VAL A 1158 -3.91 -29.25 27.93
CA VAL A 1158 -5.36 -29.50 27.85
C VAL A 1158 -6.04 -29.18 29.19
N ASP A 1159 -7.36 -29.01 29.19
CA ASP A 1159 -8.13 -28.60 30.38
C ASP A 1159 -8.48 -29.75 31.34
N SER A 1160 -8.40 -31.01 30.90
CA SER A 1160 -8.76 -32.17 31.74
C SER A 1160 -7.97 -33.44 31.40
N GLU A 1161 -7.94 -34.40 32.32
CA GLU A 1161 -7.36 -35.72 32.04
C GLU A 1161 -8.15 -36.50 30.98
N ASP A 1162 -9.45 -36.26 30.86
CA ASP A 1162 -10.23 -36.88 29.79
C ASP A 1162 -9.86 -36.32 28.42
N ALA A 1163 -9.62 -35.01 28.32
CA ALA A 1163 -9.03 -34.41 27.13
C ALA A 1163 -7.66 -34.99 26.81
N ALA A 1164 -6.81 -35.17 27.83
CA ALA A 1164 -5.51 -35.78 27.66
C ALA A 1164 -5.63 -37.22 27.13
N ARG A 1165 -6.60 -37.98 27.63
CA ARG A 1165 -6.88 -39.36 27.20
C ARG A 1165 -7.33 -39.44 25.75
N VAL A 1166 -8.27 -38.58 25.33
CA VAL A 1166 -8.74 -38.51 23.94
C VAL A 1166 -7.58 -38.24 22.98
N ILE A 1167 -6.73 -37.25 23.29
CA ILE A 1167 -5.56 -36.95 22.47
C ILE A 1167 -4.56 -38.11 22.45
N ARG A 1168 -4.22 -38.68 23.62
CA ARG A 1168 -3.26 -39.82 23.74
C ARG A 1168 -3.71 -41.05 22.94
N SER A 1169 -5.01 -41.25 22.80
CA SER A 1169 -5.60 -42.37 22.05
C SER A 1169 -5.69 -42.14 20.53
N SER A 1170 -5.39 -40.94 20.03
CA SER A 1170 -5.40 -40.61 18.60
C SER A 1170 -4.22 -41.20 17.82
N GLN A 1171 -4.39 -41.41 16.51
CA GLN A 1171 -3.27 -41.77 15.62
C GLN A 1171 -2.15 -40.71 15.65
N ALA A 1172 -2.54 -39.42 15.67
CA ALA A 1172 -1.62 -38.30 15.63
C ALA A 1172 -0.65 -38.32 16.83
N TRP A 1173 -1.17 -38.51 18.05
CA TRP A 1173 -0.33 -38.59 19.23
C TRP A 1173 0.57 -39.82 19.24
N GLY A 1174 0.07 -40.98 18.79
CA GLY A 1174 0.87 -42.19 18.68
C GLY A 1174 2.12 -42.03 17.79
N LEU A 1175 2.07 -41.15 16.80
CA LEU A 1175 3.19 -40.88 15.88
C LEU A 1175 4.07 -39.70 16.30
N PHE A 1176 3.48 -38.63 16.84
CA PHE A 1176 4.18 -37.36 17.07
C PHE A 1176 4.36 -37.02 18.56
N GLY A 1177 3.67 -37.70 19.47
CA GLY A 1177 3.70 -37.41 20.90
C GLY A 1177 5.10 -37.52 21.52
N SER A 1178 5.95 -38.40 21.01
CA SER A 1178 7.35 -38.53 21.44
C SER A 1178 8.23 -37.33 21.09
N LYS A 1179 7.78 -36.46 20.18
CA LYS A 1179 8.48 -35.22 19.80
C LYS A 1179 8.16 -34.03 20.72
N PHE A 1180 7.14 -34.15 21.58
CA PHE A 1180 6.85 -33.19 22.65
C PHE A 1180 7.75 -33.52 23.85
N GLU A 1181 8.83 -32.75 24.03
CA GLU A 1181 9.82 -32.97 25.11
C GLU A 1181 9.17 -32.92 26.50
N ASN A 1182 8.19 -32.03 26.66
CA ASN A 1182 7.45 -31.84 27.91
C ASN A 1182 6.14 -32.65 27.97
N GLY A 1183 5.85 -33.43 26.93
CA GLY A 1183 4.64 -34.25 26.81
C GLY A 1183 3.34 -33.44 26.85
N ILE A 1184 2.25 -34.14 27.20
CA ILE A 1184 0.93 -33.55 27.44
C ILE A 1184 0.72 -33.30 28.93
N LYS A 1185 0.30 -32.08 29.27
CA LYS A 1185 0.06 -31.62 30.63
C LYS A 1185 -1.40 -31.17 30.77
N VAL A 1186 -2.00 -31.45 31.93
CA VAL A 1186 -3.29 -30.86 32.29
C VAL A 1186 -3.02 -29.51 32.95
N LYS A 1187 -3.68 -28.46 32.48
CA LYS A 1187 -3.52 -27.11 33.03
C LYS A 1187 -3.95 -27.12 34.50
N PRO A 1188 -3.15 -26.60 35.45
CA PRO A 1188 -3.54 -26.53 36.85
C PRO A 1188 -4.82 -25.68 36.97
N ALA A 1189 -5.81 -26.15 37.72
CA ALA A 1189 -7.01 -25.38 38.00
C ALA A 1189 -6.60 -24.04 38.67
N GLN A 1190 -6.90 -22.92 38.00
CA GLN A 1190 -6.77 -21.57 38.57
C GLN A 1190 -8.02 -21.19 39.36
#